data_AF-A0A2M8RXQ5-F1
#
_entry.id   AF-A0A2M8RXQ5-F1
#
_cell.length_a   1.000
_cell.length_b   1.000
_cell.length_c   1.000
_cell.angle_alpha   90.00
_cell.angle_beta   90.00
_cell.angle_gamma   90.00
#
_symmetry.space_group_name_H-M   'P 1'
#
loop_
_entity.id
_entity.type
_entity.pdbx_description
1 polymer ?
#
loop_
_entity_poly.entity_id
_entity_poly.type
_entity_poly.pdbx_seq_one_letter_code
_entity_poly.pdbx_strand_id
1 'polypeptide(L)'
;MNKKFDTNINYSILHTDYYHSSVKRIGKITLTTAATLLLSIGYTNAADTATGAGTGVAYGTGSSTNADTSVAIGKKAQSQTASAIAIGNESRVDGDSSIGLGNGARVASNGYPLTSIAIGKSAYVLNGSGQQEYELSFDKSNWNVSGGFFSKTYTPKDTSRIAGGIAIGTNSYARTSSVQIGSHTYTGKMGGIDVTAATNGEANIVGMTTIGTNTYNKGALSSMLGAYSIITGDFNSSGGFNSLWFGSQNFGANVFGSLNSIRSKGHNGSSGIANSIVGVANTAENSNGALIFGAGNKISNSILSISGISGGSDTVDEMSDKLRSTVQSSEGGATLAIGGGNTADYTQASQMIGVNNSLIGTNTSVSKYNLINGYKNTASNVNNISIIGTKNTITGSKNIVLIGDNHKLTDVSHNIVLGSADTENEITASDIVSIGHNAVANIAKSVALGSAAATTGTLTEKTAGITDYTSVTIRNQTFNNFAGSKASGVVSVGKVGEERRIQNVAAGLISKTSTDAVNGSQLYSLVDTLTPTISIYSKGTNSGTYTQGTSVLLNTLVNGLKFDFGDGLSATEVEKNGEKYIFVGLDKDKIKTDPDLKGPQGPKGDKGDTGASGPQGPKGDKGDTGATGPQGPKGDKGDTGATGPQGPKGDKGNIGATGPQGPKGDKGDTGATGPQGPKGDKGDTGTTGSQGPKGDKGDTGATGPQGPKGDKGDKGDKGDAGTSALSTKEESVVAGSKNIQVKKAAKPNSTGGNEYVVDLADDVKVNSLTAGNTTINSQGVAIKGGPSMTASGINAGGQRVTNVARGTNPTDAVNVSQLNETNQRVVELDNRINKTRKEMRGIGANVAAGISLPQVKTAGRSMLAVSVGTYKGESAVAVGWSKASDNGKVVLKLTGTANTASDVSAGAGIGFEY
;
A
#
# COMPACT_ATOMS: atom_id res chain seq x y z
N MET A 1 5.81 -53.93 -40.51
CA MET A 1 4.36 -53.98 -40.77
C MET A 1 3.93 -52.54 -41.01
N ASN A 2 3.56 -52.11 -42.22
CA ASN A 2 2.45 -52.53 -43.10
C ASN A 2 1.10 -52.20 -42.43
N LYS A 3 0.16 -51.51 -43.09
CA LYS A 3 -0.03 -51.37 -44.56
C LYS A 3 -0.03 -49.92 -45.07
N LYS A 4 0.47 -49.77 -46.31
CA LYS A 4 0.07 -48.76 -47.31
C LYS A 4 -0.59 -49.51 -48.49
N PHE A 5 -0.73 -48.88 -49.66
CA PHE A 5 -1.36 -49.37 -50.91
C PHE A 5 -2.90 -49.21 -50.97
N ASP A 6 -3.52 -48.95 -52.13
CA ASP A 6 -2.98 -48.97 -53.51
C ASP A 6 -3.52 -47.86 -54.47
N THR A 7 -3.01 -47.90 -55.71
CA THR A 7 -3.15 -47.12 -56.97
C THR A 7 -4.59 -47.05 -57.56
N ASN A 8 -4.92 -46.44 -58.72
CA ASN A 8 -4.17 -45.99 -59.92
C ASN A 8 -4.83 -44.71 -60.56
N ILE A 9 -4.78 -44.26 -61.83
CA ILE A 9 -4.55 -44.83 -63.19
C ILE A 9 -3.72 -43.84 -64.09
N ASN A 10 -2.83 -44.40 -64.92
CA ASN A 10 -2.22 -43.97 -66.20
C ASN A 10 -2.27 -42.52 -66.74
N TYR A 11 -1.11 -42.06 -67.22
CA TYR A 11 -0.92 -41.22 -68.42
C TYR A 11 -0.57 -42.12 -69.63
N SER A 12 -0.86 -41.70 -70.86
CA SER A 12 -0.32 -42.34 -72.08
C SER A 12 0.02 -41.30 -73.15
N ILE A 13 1.22 -41.40 -73.72
CA ILE A 13 1.70 -40.57 -74.85
C ILE A 13 1.75 -41.44 -76.10
N LEU A 14 1.22 -40.96 -77.23
CA LEU A 14 1.51 -41.49 -78.56
C LEU A 14 1.58 -40.36 -79.60
N HIS A 15 2.39 -40.56 -80.64
CA HIS A 15 2.72 -39.54 -81.64
C HIS A 15 1.56 -39.27 -82.62
N THR A 16 1.59 -38.10 -83.25
CA THR A 16 1.06 -37.94 -84.63
C THR A 16 1.88 -36.89 -85.38
N ASP A 17 2.94 -37.32 -86.06
CA ASP A 17 3.56 -36.53 -87.13
C ASP A 17 2.79 -36.77 -88.43
N TYR A 18 2.44 -35.71 -89.15
CA TYR A 18 2.54 -35.66 -90.62
C TYR A 18 2.46 -34.22 -91.13
N TYR A 19 3.31 -33.89 -92.12
CA TYR A 19 3.35 -32.59 -92.76
C TYR A 19 3.40 -32.75 -94.30
N HIS A 20 3.15 -31.64 -95.01
CA HIS A 20 3.39 -31.39 -96.44
C HIS A 20 2.39 -31.83 -97.54
N SER A 21 2.20 -30.86 -98.45
CA SER A 21 1.60 -30.93 -99.80
C SER A 21 0.06 -31.12 -99.86
N SER A 22 -0.70 -30.49 -100.77
CA SER A 22 -0.33 -29.90 -102.08
C SER A 22 -1.11 -28.61 -102.42
N VAL A 23 -0.66 -27.89 -103.46
CA VAL A 23 -1.21 -26.61 -103.94
C VAL A 23 -2.02 -26.80 -105.25
N LYS A 24 -2.90 -25.83 -105.59
CA LYS A 24 -3.71 -25.65 -106.83
C LYS A 24 -5.07 -26.40 -106.92
N ARG A 25 -6.15 -25.62 -106.76
CA ARG A 25 -7.22 -25.32 -107.74
C ARG A 25 -8.19 -24.32 -107.10
N ILE A 26 -8.05 -23.01 -107.34
CA ILE A 26 -8.68 -22.28 -108.47
C ILE A 26 -10.19 -22.58 -108.56
N GLY A 27 -11.00 -21.72 -107.90
CA GLY A 27 -12.46 -21.85 -107.78
C GLY A 27 -13.24 -20.52 -107.85
N LYS A 28 -12.66 -19.51 -108.53
CA LYS A 28 -13.27 -18.29 -109.11
C LYS A 28 -14.69 -17.89 -108.63
N ILE A 29 -14.78 -17.05 -107.60
CA ILE A 29 -15.87 -16.06 -107.42
C ILE A 29 -15.21 -14.69 -107.23
N THR A 30 -15.70 -13.65 -107.92
CA THR A 30 -15.02 -12.35 -108.05
C THR A 30 -15.90 -11.18 -107.63
N LEU A 31 -15.55 -10.59 -106.47
CA LEU A 31 -15.52 -9.14 -106.18
C LEU A 31 -16.67 -8.23 -106.69
N THR A 32 -17.74 -8.11 -105.88
CA THR A 32 -18.51 -6.88 -105.58
C THR A 32 -19.44 -7.19 -104.38
N THR A 33 -19.81 -6.29 -103.47
CA THR A 33 -19.59 -4.83 -103.33
C THR A 33 -19.31 -4.50 -101.84
N ALA A 34 -18.71 -3.36 -101.53
CA ALA A 34 -18.41 -2.98 -100.13
C ALA A 34 -19.64 -2.42 -99.40
N ALA A 35 -20.14 -3.09 -98.34
CA ALA A 35 -21.04 -2.51 -97.31
C ALA A 35 -21.30 -3.40 -96.07
N THR A 36 -20.28 -3.92 -95.36
CA THR A 36 -20.45 -4.30 -93.92
C THR A 36 -19.12 -4.51 -93.20
N LEU A 37 -18.85 -3.71 -92.17
CA LEU A 37 -17.85 -4.01 -91.13
C LEU A 37 -18.59 -4.52 -89.89
N LEU A 38 -19.21 -5.70 -90.02
CA LEU A 38 -19.93 -6.41 -88.95
C LEU A 38 -19.74 -7.93 -89.12
N LEU A 39 -20.14 -8.69 -88.09
CA LEU A 39 -19.99 -10.14 -87.95
C LEU A 39 -18.54 -10.65 -87.77
N SER A 40 -18.01 -10.40 -86.56
CA SER A 40 -17.22 -11.40 -85.83
C SER A 40 -17.87 -11.78 -84.50
N ILE A 41 -19.20 -11.69 -84.41
CA ILE A 41 -19.99 -12.36 -83.35
C ILE A 41 -20.08 -13.84 -83.72
N GLY A 42 -19.50 -14.70 -82.88
CA GLY A 42 -19.50 -16.14 -83.11
C GLY A 42 -20.90 -16.74 -82.99
N TYR A 43 -21.44 -17.24 -84.10
CA TYR A 43 -22.66 -18.06 -84.09
C TYR A 43 -22.37 -19.43 -83.44
N THR A 44 -22.80 -19.61 -82.20
CA THR A 44 -23.02 -20.93 -81.60
C THR A 44 -24.50 -21.09 -81.27
N ASN A 45 -25.13 -22.12 -81.82
CA ASN A 45 -26.59 -22.24 -81.88
C ASN A 45 -27.24 -22.38 -80.49
N ALA A 46 -28.04 -21.38 -80.11
CA ALA A 46 -29.10 -21.51 -79.12
C ALA A 46 -30.25 -20.56 -79.50
N ALA A 47 -31.37 -21.11 -79.97
CA ALA A 47 -32.55 -20.32 -80.32
C ALA A 47 -33.33 -19.99 -79.04
N ASP A 48 -33.06 -18.83 -78.41
CA ASP A 48 -33.82 -18.43 -77.22
C ASP A 48 -33.84 -16.91 -76.96
N THR A 49 -34.84 -16.25 -77.55
CA THR A 49 -35.69 -15.21 -76.90
C THR A 49 -35.05 -14.00 -76.20
N ALA A 50 -33.84 -13.57 -76.57
CA ALA A 50 -33.29 -12.31 -76.08
C ALA A 50 -34.11 -11.09 -76.58
N THR A 51 -34.68 -10.30 -75.66
CA THR A 51 -35.55 -9.15 -76.00
C THR A 51 -35.03 -7.86 -75.37
N GLY A 52 -34.85 -6.82 -76.18
CA GLY A 52 -34.41 -5.50 -75.71
C GLY A 52 -35.38 -4.39 -76.07
N ALA A 53 -35.70 -3.54 -75.10
CA ALA A 53 -36.44 -2.30 -75.29
C ALA A 53 -35.49 -1.10 -75.45
N GLY A 54 -35.82 -0.20 -76.38
CA GLY A 54 -35.10 1.04 -76.61
C GLY A 54 -33.61 0.84 -76.92
N THR A 55 -32.76 1.55 -76.18
CA THR A 55 -31.29 1.54 -76.28
C THR A 55 -30.58 0.47 -75.45
N GLY A 56 -31.33 -0.44 -74.80
CA GLY A 56 -30.75 -1.45 -73.90
C GLY A 56 -30.05 -2.62 -74.61
N VAL A 57 -29.09 -3.25 -73.91
CA VAL A 57 -28.29 -4.40 -74.40
C VAL A 57 -28.68 -5.69 -73.69
N ALA A 58 -29.28 -6.64 -74.41
CA ALA A 58 -29.58 -7.99 -73.91
C ALA A 58 -28.71 -9.05 -74.59
N TYR A 59 -28.02 -9.90 -73.82
CA TYR A 59 -27.16 -10.97 -74.32
C TYR A 59 -27.25 -12.25 -73.48
N GLY A 60 -27.92 -13.27 -74.01
CA GLY A 60 -28.01 -14.60 -73.41
C GLY A 60 -29.37 -15.28 -73.65
N THR A 61 -29.41 -16.60 -73.48
CA THR A 61 -30.62 -17.42 -73.56
C THR A 61 -31.71 -16.87 -72.64
N GLY A 62 -32.76 -16.26 -73.21
CA GLY A 62 -33.87 -15.63 -72.48
C GLY A 62 -33.50 -14.40 -71.64
N SER A 63 -32.43 -13.67 -71.96
CA SER A 63 -32.11 -12.39 -71.30
C SER A 63 -33.01 -11.24 -71.79
N SER A 64 -33.42 -10.32 -70.92
CA SER A 64 -34.28 -9.19 -71.33
C SER A 64 -33.90 -7.84 -70.74
N THR A 65 -34.04 -6.77 -71.53
CA THR A 65 -34.03 -5.37 -71.08
C THR A 65 -35.38 -4.69 -71.35
N ASN A 66 -35.98 -4.06 -70.34
CA ASN A 66 -37.32 -3.44 -70.46
C ASN A 66 -37.29 -1.90 -70.52
N ALA A 67 -36.12 -1.27 -70.41
CA ALA A 67 -35.97 0.18 -70.35
C ALA A 67 -34.66 0.65 -71.03
N ASP A 68 -34.62 1.94 -71.40
CA ASP A 68 -33.46 2.56 -72.02
C ASP A 68 -32.17 2.50 -71.17
N THR A 69 -31.04 2.57 -71.87
CA THR A 69 -29.66 2.56 -71.34
C THR A 69 -29.31 1.40 -70.39
N SER A 70 -30.14 0.36 -70.33
CA SER A 70 -29.97 -0.80 -69.44
C SER A 70 -29.19 -1.95 -70.09
N VAL A 71 -28.63 -2.84 -69.27
CA VAL A 71 -27.79 -3.97 -69.69
C VAL A 71 -28.24 -5.26 -69.01
N ALA A 72 -28.41 -6.35 -69.76
CA ALA A 72 -28.74 -7.68 -69.27
C ALA A 72 -27.86 -8.75 -69.95
N ILE A 73 -26.90 -9.35 -69.22
CA ILE A 73 -25.92 -10.31 -69.79
C ILE A 73 -25.91 -11.60 -68.98
N GLY A 74 -26.33 -12.72 -69.59
CA GLY A 74 -26.38 -14.04 -68.97
C GLY A 74 -27.69 -14.78 -69.26
N LYS A 75 -27.72 -16.10 -69.03
CA LYS A 75 -28.95 -16.90 -69.20
C LYS A 75 -30.04 -16.39 -68.24
N LYS A 76 -31.19 -15.98 -68.78
CA LYS A 76 -32.28 -15.31 -68.03
C LYS A 76 -31.86 -14.07 -67.22
N ALA A 77 -30.83 -13.34 -67.64
CA ALA A 77 -30.51 -12.04 -67.04
C ALA A 77 -31.63 -11.03 -67.36
N GLN A 78 -32.09 -10.24 -66.38
CA GLN A 78 -33.20 -9.30 -66.55
C GLN A 78 -32.87 -7.92 -65.99
N SER A 79 -32.97 -6.88 -66.81
CA SER A 79 -32.87 -5.48 -66.37
C SER A 79 -34.17 -4.74 -66.71
N GLN A 80 -34.87 -4.23 -65.69
CA GLN A 80 -36.28 -3.84 -65.81
C GLN A 80 -36.50 -2.32 -65.70
N THR A 81 -35.43 -1.56 -65.50
CA THR A 81 -35.41 -0.14 -65.09
C THR A 81 -34.33 0.64 -65.83
N ALA A 82 -34.43 1.98 -65.84
CA ALA A 82 -33.54 2.82 -66.63
C ALA A 82 -32.10 2.78 -66.11
N SER A 83 -31.12 2.72 -67.02
CA SER A 83 -29.68 2.64 -66.71
C SER A 83 -29.26 1.47 -65.80
N ALA A 84 -30.11 0.45 -65.61
CA ALA A 84 -29.84 -0.67 -64.73
C ALA A 84 -29.01 -1.78 -65.40
N ILE A 85 -28.11 -2.41 -64.65
CA ILE A 85 -27.14 -3.40 -65.13
C ILE A 85 -27.36 -4.73 -64.42
N ALA A 86 -27.68 -5.80 -65.14
CA ALA A 86 -27.85 -7.17 -64.63
C ALA A 86 -26.92 -8.15 -65.37
N ILE A 87 -25.84 -8.61 -64.72
CA ILE A 87 -24.80 -9.43 -65.34
C ILE A 87 -24.61 -10.72 -64.53
N GLY A 88 -24.95 -11.86 -65.10
CA GLY A 88 -24.88 -13.18 -64.49
C GLY A 88 -26.11 -14.03 -64.85
N ASN A 89 -25.98 -15.34 -64.77
CA ASN A 89 -27.11 -16.25 -65.00
C ASN A 89 -28.17 -16.04 -63.92
N GLU A 90 -29.42 -15.82 -64.32
CA GLU A 90 -30.56 -15.53 -63.46
C GLU A 90 -30.38 -14.27 -62.57
N SER A 91 -29.51 -13.34 -62.99
CA SER A 91 -29.41 -12.01 -62.38
C SER A 91 -30.62 -11.15 -62.75
N ARG A 92 -31.21 -10.42 -61.79
CA ARG A 92 -32.39 -9.59 -62.01
C ARG A 92 -32.28 -8.25 -61.30
N VAL A 93 -32.52 -7.15 -62.01
CA VAL A 93 -32.54 -5.79 -61.45
C VAL A 93 -33.80 -5.07 -61.88
N ASP A 94 -34.52 -4.50 -60.92
CA ASP A 94 -35.72 -3.67 -61.12
C ASP A 94 -35.72 -2.37 -60.26
N GLY A 95 -34.53 -1.94 -59.81
CA GLY A 95 -34.27 -0.59 -59.29
C GLY A 95 -33.58 0.28 -60.34
N ASP A 96 -33.89 1.57 -60.41
CA ASP A 96 -33.25 2.50 -61.36
C ASP A 96 -31.76 2.65 -61.08
N SER A 97 -30.96 2.84 -62.15
CA SER A 97 -29.49 2.99 -62.11
C SER A 97 -28.74 1.94 -61.27
N SER A 98 -29.35 0.77 -61.05
CA SER A 98 -28.88 -0.23 -60.10
C SER A 98 -28.02 -1.31 -60.74
N ILE A 99 -27.17 -1.96 -59.94
CA ILE A 99 -26.19 -2.95 -60.40
C ILE A 99 -26.47 -4.31 -59.75
N GLY A 100 -26.67 -5.33 -60.57
CA GLY A 100 -26.65 -6.75 -60.22
C GLY A 100 -25.51 -7.44 -60.97
N LEU A 101 -24.56 -8.04 -60.24
CA LEU A 101 -23.39 -8.71 -60.83
C LEU A 101 -23.11 -10.03 -60.11
N GLY A 102 -23.50 -11.15 -60.73
CA GLY A 102 -23.29 -12.50 -60.25
C GLY A 102 -24.45 -13.45 -60.60
N ASN A 103 -24.21 -14.75 -60.55
CA ASN A 103 -25.27 -15.73 -60.78
C ASN A 103 -26.32 -15.66 -59.66
N GLY A 104 -27.57 -15.39 -60.02
CA GLY A 104 -28.65 -15.10 -59.08
C GLY A 104 -28.52 -13.76 -58.33
N ALA A 105 -27.63 -12.85 -58.76
CA ALA A 105 -27.51 -11.53 -58.15
C ALA A 105 -28.74 -10.68 -58.45
N ARG A 106 -29.39 -10.15 -57.41
CA ARG A 106 -30.71 -9.53 -57.52
C ARG A 106 -30.79 -8.16 -56.82
N VAL A 107 -31.42 -7.21 -57.50
CA VAL A 107 -32.06 -6.04 -56.86
C VAL A 107 -33.56 -6.21 -57.09
N ALA A 108 -34.34 -6.17 -56.01
CA ALA A 108 -35.81 -6.12 -56.04
C ALA A 108 -36.33 -4.83 -55.41
N SER A 109 -37.32 -4.21 -56.02
CA SER A 109 -38.01 -3.04 -55.52
C SER A 109 -39.48 -3.34 -55.24
N ASN A 110 -39.82 -3.34 -53.95
CA ASN A 110 -41.17 -3.53 -53.44
C ASN A 110 -41.77 -2.15 -53.11
N GLY A 111 -42.38 -1.52 -54.11
CA GLY A 111 -43.07 -0.24 -54.00
C GLY A 111 -42.49 0.87 -54.89
N TYR A 112 -41.17 1.02 -54.94
CA TYR A 112 -40.49 2.03 -55.77
C TYR A 112 -39.04 1.66 -56.10
N PRO A 113 -38.51 2.08 -57.28
CA PRO A 113 -37.11 1.89 -57.65
C PRO A 113 -36.15 2.73 -56.78
N LEU A 114 -35.01 2.15 -56.38
CA LEU A 114 -33.90 2.86 -55.73
C LEU A 114 -32.55 2.38 -56.27
N THR A 115 -31.61 3.30 -56.48
CA THR A 115 -30.21 3.02 -56.85
C THR A 115 -29.54 2.11 -55.82
N SER A 116 -29.22 0.89 -56.23
CA SER A 116 -28.80 -0.21 -55.35
C SER A 116 -27.69 -1.08 -55.97
N ILE A 117 -26.94 -1.81 -55.15
CA ILE A 117 -25.79 -2.62 -55.58
C ILE A 117 -25.88 -4.04 -55.01
N ALA A 118 -25.98 -5.05 -55.87
CA ALA A 118 -25.97 -6.48 -55.54
C ALA A 118 -24.83 -7.19 -56.31
N ILE A 119 -23.70 -7.49 -55.64
CA ILE A 119 -22.51 -8.07 -56.29
C ILE A 119 -22.10 -9.39 -55.61
N GLY A 120 -22.29 -10.51 -56.29
CA GLY A 120 -21.90 -11.84 -55.81
C GLY A 120 -22.93 -12.91 -56.18
N LYS A 121 -22.56 -14.18 -55.99
CA LYS A 121 -23.50 -15.30 -56.19
C LYS A 121 -24.65 -15.19 -55.19
N SER A 122 -25.87 -15.08 -55.69
CA SER A 122 -27.08 -14.94 -54.86
C SER A 122 -27.03 -13.72 -53.90
N ALA A 123 -26.28 -12.67 -54.24
CA ALA A 123 -26.36 -11.39 -53.54
C ALA A 123 -27.71 -10.72 -53.83
N TYR A 124 -28.40 -10.19 -52.81
CA TYR A 124 -29.78 -9.73 -52.93
C TYR A 124 -30.05 -8.42 -52.19
N VAL A 125 -30.42 -7.36 -52.90
CA VAL A 125 -31.00 -6.14 -52.31
C VAL A 125 -32.53 -6.19 -52.45
N LEU A 126 -33.25 -5.91 -51.37
CA LEU A 126 -34.69 -5.65 -51.36
C LEU A 126 -34.97 -4.22 -50.87
N ASN A 127 -35.28 -3.31 -51.79
CA ASN A 127 -35.78 -1.99 -51.47
C ASN A 127 -37.26 -2.11 -51.10
N GLY A 128 -37.61 -1.77 -49.87
CA GLY A 128 -38.98 -1.88 -49.34
C GLY A 128 -39.69 -0.53 -49.20
N SER A 129 -41.00 -0.54 -49.42
CA SER A 129 -41.94 0.49 -48.97
C SER A 129 -42.71 -0.03 -47.75
N GLY A 130 -42.54 0.56 -46.57
CA GLY A 130 -43.12 0.02 -45.34
C GLY A 130 -42.98 0.92 -44.12
N GLN A 131 -43.57 0.48 -42.99
CA GLN A 131 -43.53 1.24 -41.74
C GLN A 131 -42.11 1.39 -41.19
N GLN A 132 -41.24 0.40 -41.36
CA GLN A 132 -39.87 0.48 -40.84
C GLN A 132 -39.05 1.52 -41.61
N GLU A 133 -39.20 1.55 -42.93
CA GLU A 133 -38.60 2.57 -43.79
C GLU A 133 -39.15 3.97 -43.49
N TYR A 134 -40.44 4.09 -43.15
CA TYR A 134 -41.06 5.36 -42.73
C TYR A 134 -40.52 5.85 -41.38
N GLU A 135 -40.67 5.08 -40.29
CA GLU A 135 -40.32 5.54 -38.93
C GLU A 135 -38.80 5.75 -38.74
N LEU A 136 -37.96 5.12 -39.58
CA LEU A 136 -36.49 5.23 -39.55
C LEU A 136 -35.93 6.05 -40.73
N SER A 137 -36.78 6.74 -41.49
CA SER A 137 -36.33 7.72 -42.50
C SER A 137 -35.84 9.03 -41.89
N PHE A 138 -36.34 9.38 -40.70
CA PHE A 138 -36.16 10.70 -40.06
C PHE A 138 -36.54 11.89 -40.95
N ASP A 139 -37.47 11.64 -41.89
CA ASP A 139 -37.99 12.59 -42.87
C ASP A 139 -39.43 12.23 -43.21
N LYS A 140 -40.30 12.18 -42.19
CA LYS A 140 -41.74 11.86 -42.38
C LYS A 140 -42.43 12.86 -43.31
N SER A 141 -41.86 14.07 -43.48
CA SER A 141 -42.27 15.06 -44.47
C SER A 141 -42.28 14.52 -45.90
N ASN A 142 -41.35 13.62 -46.23
CA ASN A 142 -41.23 13.01 -47.56
C ASN A 142 -42.24 11.87 -47.81
N TRP A 143 -43.05 11.46 -46.84
CA TRP A 143 -43.95 10.30 -47.02
C TRP A 143 -45.42 10.67 -47.18
N ASN A 144 -46.11 9.84 -47.94
CA ASN A 144 -47.56 9.69 -47.95
C ASN A 144 -47.90 8.42 -47.18
N VAL A 145 -48.80 8.52 -46.21
CA VAL A 145 -49.32 7.39 -45.45
C VAL A 145 -50.82 7.32 -45.69
N SER A 146 -51.30 6.20 -46.24
CA SER A 146 -52.71 6.02 -46.63
C SER A 146 -53.21 4.61 -46.29
N GLY A 147 -54.53 4.39 -46.35
CA GLY A 147 -55.14 3.10 -46.02
C GLY A 147 -55.61 2.97 -44.57
N GLY A 148 -56.20 1.82 -44.23
CA GLY A 148 -56.79 1.55 -42.92
C GLY A 148 -55.79 1.05 -41.89
N PHE A 149 -56.23 0.85 -40.65
CA PHE A 149 -55.35 0.41 -39.54
C PHE A 149 -54.56 -0.89 -39.84
N PHE A 150 -55.18 -1.83 -40.56
CA PHE A 150 -54.56 -3.10 -40.98
C PHE A 150 -54.01 -3.08 -42.42
N SER A 151 -54.09 -1.94 -43.12
CA SER A 151 -53.75 -1.81 -44.54
C SER A 151 -53.05 -0.48 -44.85
N LYS A 152 -52.18 -0.02 -43.93
CA LYS A 152 -51.37 1.19 -44.14
C LYS A 152 -50.33 0.97 -45.24
N THR A 153 -50.42 1.78 -46.28
CA THR A 153 -49.43 1.91 -47.34
C THR A 153 -48.54 3.12 -47.04
N TYR A 154 -47.24 2.94 -47.19
CA TYR A 154 -46.22 3.96 -46.94
C TYR A 154 -45.44 4.20 -48.24
N THR A 155 -45.61 5.36 -48.88
CA THR A 155 -44.90 5.70 -50.13
C THR A 155 -44.20 7.05 -50.05
N PRO A 156 -42.95 7.18 -50.52
CA PRO A 156 -42.26 8.46 -50.60
C PRO A 156 -42.86 9.35 -51.68
N LYS A 157 -42.65 10.66 -51.53
CA LYS A 157 -42.94 11.72 -52.51
C LYS A 157 -41.77 11.91 -53.46
N ASP A 158 -40.56 11.78 -52.93
CA ASP A 158 -39.29 11.87 -53.63
C ASP A 158 -38.38 10.71 -53.21
N THR A 159 -38.06 9.82 -54.16
CA THR A 159 -37.21 8.64 -53.94
C THR A 159 -35.72 8.98 -53.88
N SER A 160 -35.28 10.14 -54.39
CA SER A 160 -33.86 10.55 -54.35
C SER A 160 -33.36 10.84 -52.93
N ARG A 161 -34.29 11.10 -52.00
CA ARG A 161 -34.05 11.28 -50.56
C ARG A 161 -33.95 9.95 -49.78
N ILE A 162 -34.00 8.79 -50.45
CA ILE A 162 -33.92 7.47 -49.80
C ILE A 162 -32.73 6.68 -50.37
N ALA A 163 -31.88 6.17 -49.48
CA ALA A 163 -30.76 5.32 -49.86
C ALA A 163 -31.21 3.90 -50.21
N GLY A 164 -30.77 3.37 -51.36
CA GLY A 164 -30.90 1.95 -51.69
C GLY A 164 -29.95 1.07 -50.88
N GLY A 165 -30.09 -0.25 -51.04
CA GLY A 165 -29.24 -1.22 -50.35
C GLY A 165 -27.94 -1.59 -51.10
N ILE A 166 -26.93 -2.04 -50.35
CA ILE A 166 -25.66 -2.56 -50.86
C ILE A 166 -25.43 -3.97 -50.30
N ALA A 167 -25.46 -5.00 -51.14
CA ALA A 167 -25.19 -6.39 -50.81
C ALA A 167 -24.00 -6.91 -51.65
N ILE A 168 -22.88 -7.22 -51.01
CA ILE A 168 -21.65 -7.69 -51.68
C ILE A 168 -21.16 -9.01 -51.05
N GLY A 169 -20.92 -10.02 -51.86
CA GLY A 169 -20.48 -11.37 -51.45
C GLY A 169 -21.47 -12.48 -51.75
N THR A 170 -21.13 -13.72 -51.40
CA THR A 170 -22.02 -14.88 -51.65
C THR A 170 -23.15 -14.91 -50.63
N ASN A 171 -24.40 -14.98 -51.09
CA ASN A 171 -25.63 -14.93 -50.27
C ASN A 171 -25.79 -13.68 -49.40
N SER A 172 -25.11 -12.57 -49.72
CA SER A 172 -25.29 -11.31 -48.98
C SER A 172 -26.68 -10.72 -49.24
N TYR A 173 -27.32 -10.19 -48.21
CA TYR A 173 -28.64 -9.56 -48.32
C TYR A 173 -28.55 -8.07 -47.96
N ALA A 174 -29.50 -7.24 -48.37
CA ALA A 174 -29.65 -5.87 -47.88
C ALA A 174 -31.10 -5.39 -48.00
N ARG A 175 -31.54 -4.58 -47.05
CA ARG A 175 -32.77 -3.78 -47.15
C ARG A 175 -32.45 -2.32 -47.53
N THR A 176 -33.48 -1.51 -47.70
CA THR A 176 -33.40 -0.04 -47.80
C THR A 176 -32.42 0.55 -46.78
N SER A 177 -31.56 1.47 -47.23
CA SER A 177 -30.51 2.13 -46.44
C SER A 177 -29.48 1.19 -45.77
N SER A 178 -29.39 -0.09 -46.16
CA SER A 178 -28.55 -1.08 -45.47
C SER A 178 -27.35 -1.57 -46.31
N VAL A 179 -26.25 -1.90 -45.62
CA VAL A 179 -25.00 -2.42 -46.22
C VAL A 179 -24.65 -3.80 -45.63
N GLN A 180 -24.39 -4.80 -46.47
CA GLN A 180 -23.79 -6.08 -46.09
C GLN A 180 -22.66 -6.49 -47.04
N ILE A 181 -21.44 -6.67 -46.54
CA ILE A 181 -20.24 -7.01 -47.32
C ILE A 181 -19.54 -8.23 -46.71
N GLY A 182 -19.38 -9.31 -47.47
CA GLY A 182 -18.73 -10.57 -47.07
C GLY A 182 -19.53 -11.79 -47.51
N SER A 183 -19.00 -13.01 -47.41
CA SER A 183 -19.77 -14.21 -47.81
C SER A 183 -20.53 -14.83 -46.64
N HIS A 184 -21.75 -15.30 -46.89
CA HIS A 184 -22.73 -15.76 -45.91
C HIS A 184 -23.16 -17.21 -46.23
N THR A 185 -22.20 -18.14 -46.07
CA THR A 185 -22.31 -19.55 -46.46
C THR A 185 -22.35 -20.53 -45.28
N TYR A 186 -22.13 -20.05 -44.05
CA TYR A 186 -22.23 -20.88 -42.85
C TYR A 186 -23.67 -21.36 -42.61
N THR A 187 -23.78 -22.57 -42.07
CA THR A 187 -25.00 -23.14 -41.48
C THR A 187 -24.61 -23.90 -40.20
N GLY A 188 -25.45 -23.81 -39.16
CA GLY A 188 -25.15 -24.35 -37.82
C GLY A 188 -25.53 -23.41 -36.69
N LYS A 189 -25.12 -23.72 -35.45
CA LYS A 189 -25.48 -22.93 -34.26
C LYS A 189 -24.65 -21.67 -34.13
N MET A 190 -25.30 -20.51 -34.07
CA MET A 190 -24.66 -19.21 -33.77
C MET A 190 -25.63 -18.34 -32.97
N GLY A 191 -25.13 -17.63 -31.94
CA GLY A 191 -25.93 -16.67 -31.17
C GLY A 191 -27.23 -17.19 -30.53
N GLY A 192 -27.27 -18.48 -30.18
CA GLY A 192 -28.45 -19.14 -29.62
C GLY A 192 -29.45 -19.68 -30.65
N ILE A 193 -29.28 -19.40 -31.94
CA ILE A 193 -30.19 -19.83 -33.02
C ILE A 193 -29.52 -20.79 -34.01
N ASP A 194 -30.33 -21.39 -34.88
CA ASP A 194 -29.87 -22.09 -36.08
C ASP A 194 -29.70 -21.09 -37.24
N VAL A 195 -28.47 -21.00 -37.74
CA VAL A 195 -28.15 -20.34 -38.99
C VAL A 195 -28.46 -21.32 -40.13
N THR A 196 -29.42 -20.96 -40.96
CA THR A 196 -29.94 -21.74 -42.09
C THR A 196 -29.87 -20.92 -43.38
N ALA A 197 -30.16 -21.52 -44.53
CA ALA A 197 -30.25 -20.77 -45.79
C ALA A 197 -31.28 -19.61 -45.74
N ALA A 198 -32.40 -19.78 -45.03
CA ALA A 198 -33.36 -18.70 -44.79
C ALA A 198 -32.80 -17.63 -43.84
N THR A 199 -32.11 -18.04 -42.77
CA THR A 199 -31.39 -17.11 -41.87
C THR A 199 -30.35 -16.28 -42.64
N ASN A 200 -29.72 -16.85 -43.67
CA ASN A 200 -28.74 -16.18 -44.53
C ASN A 200 -29.42 -15.21 -45.53
N GLY A 201 -30.54 -15.62 -46.14
CA GLY A 201 -31.21 -14.87 -47.21
C GLY A 201 -32.19 -13.76 -46.77
N GLU A 202 -32.64 -13.76 -45.51
CA GLU A 202 -33.65 -12.83 -44.99
C GLU A 202 -33.13 -11.96 -43.82
N ALA A 203 -31.81 -11.92 -43.62
CA ALA A 203 -31.17 -11.63 -42.34
C ALA A 203 -31.38 -10.23 -41.73
N ASN A 204 -31.90 -9.25 -42.47
CA ASN A 204 -31.55 -7.84 -42.25
C ASN A 204 -32.74 -6.90 -41.99
N ILE A 205 -32.50 -5.88 -41.15
CA ILE A 205 -33.41 -4.74 -40.89
C ILE A 205 -32.92 -3.51 -41.70
N VAL A 206 -33.73 -2.44 -41.80
CA VAL A 206 -33.37 -1.19 -42.49
C VAL A 206 -32.26 -0.42 -41.76
N GLY A 207 -31.45 0.31 -42.51
CA GLY A 207 -30.43 1.23 -41.96
C GLY A 207 -29.23 0.57 -41.28
N MET A 208 -29.00 -0.73 -41.47
CA MET A 208 -27.89 -1.46 -40.81
C MET A 208 -26.58 -1.42 -41.61
N THR A 209 -25.44 -1.60 -40.95
CA THR A 209 -24.14 -1.86 -41.59
C THR A 209 -23.55 -3.18 -41.11
N THR A 210 -23.08 -4.03 -42.03
CA THR A 210 -22.49 -5.34 -41.72
C THR A 210 -21.31 -5.62 -42.65
N ILE A 211 -20.12 -5.84 -42.09
CA ILE A 211 -18.89 -6.09 -42.84
C ILE A 211 -18.14 -7.28 -42.24
N GLY A 212 -18.04 -8.36 -42.99
CA GLY A 212 -17.32 -9.58 -42.63
C GLY A 212 -18.00 -10.86 -43.10
N THR A 213 -17.30 -11.98 -42.93
CA THR A 213 -17.75 -13.29 -43.43
C THR A 213 -18.55 -14.04 -42.38
N ASN A 214 -19.71 -14.58 -42.78
CA ASN A 214 -20.66 -15.32 -41.95
C ASN A 214 -21.16 -14.51 -40.74
N THR A 215 -21.54 -13.25 -40.96
CA THR A 215 -21.91 -12.30 -39.90
C THR A 215 -23.31 -11.73 -40.17
N TYR A 216 -24.25 -11.89 -39.23
CA TYR A 216 -25.69 -11.71 -39.51
C TYR A 216 -26.38 -10.73 -38.55
N ASN A 217 -27.06 -9.72 -39.10
CA ASN A 217 -27.45 -8.54 -38.33
C ASN A 217 -28.97 -8.25 -38.30
N LYS A 218 -29.63 -8.61 -37.20
CA LYS A 218 -31.05 -8.30 -36.92
C LYS A 218 -31.21 -7.14 -35.92
N GLY A 219 -30.69 -5.96 -36.26
CA GLY A 219 -30.94 -4.72 -35.52
C GLY A 219 -31.12 -3.49 -36.42
N ALA A 220 -32.06 -2.61 -36.08
CA ALA A 220 -32.23 -1.31 -36.75
C ALA A 220 -31.08 -0.35 -36.41
N LEU A 221 -30.55 0.39 -37.40
CA LEU A 221 -29.43 1.34 -37.23
C LEU A 221 -28.20 0.74 -36.50
N SER A 222 -28.00 -0.56 -36.67
CA SER A 222 -26.95 -1.34 -36.00
C SER A 222 -25.71 -1.51 -36.88
N SER A 223 -24.57 -1.76 -36.26
CA SER A 223 -23.29 -1.94 -36.94
C SER A 223 -22.59 -3.24 -36.55
N MET A 224 -22.04 -3.94 -37.54
CA MET A 224 -21.16 -5.10 -37.32
C MET A 224 -19.94 -5.07 -38.23
N LEU A 225 -18.76 -5.26 -37.64
CA LEU A 225 -17.48 -5.37 -38.35
C LEU A 225 -16.67 -6.52 -37.75
N GLY A 226 -16.68 -7.69 -38.38
CA GLY A 226 -16.03 -8.91 -37.88
C GLY A 226 -16.57 -10.19 -38.53
N ALA A 227 -15.97 -11.34 -38.24
CA ALA A 227 -16.35 -12.63 -38.81
C ALA A 227 -17.04 -13.55 -37.79
N TYR A 228 -18.03 -14.34 -38.22
CA TYR A 228 -18.80 -15.25 -37.37
C TYR A 228 -19.44 -14.55 -36.14
N SER A 229 -19.76 -13.26 -36.26
CA SER A 229 -20.44 -12.47 -35.22
C SER A 229 -21.92 -12.33 -35.55
N ILE A 230 -22.78 -12.14 -34.54
CA ILE A 230 -24.23 -12.15 -34.77
C ILE A 230 -25.01 -11.24 -33.82
N ILE A 231 -26.00 -10.54 -34.38
CA ILE A 231 -27.01 -9.78 -33.65
C ILE A 231 -28.35 -10.47 -33.91
N THR A 232 -28.90 -11.16 -32.90
CA THR A 232 -30.12 -11.97 -32.99
C THR A 232 -31.27 -11.37 -32.17
N GLY A 233 -32.49 -11.68 -32.58
CA GLY A 233 -33.68 -11.68 -31.73
C GLY A 233 -34.41 -13.02 -31.87
N ASP A 234 -35.37 -13.30 -30.99
CA ASP A 234 -36.25 -14.49 -31.06
C ASP A 234 -37.21 -14.42 -32.27
N PHE A 235 -36.66 -14.56 -33.47
CA PHE A 235 -37.38 -14.62 -34.75
C PHE A 235 -37.41 -16.06 -35.27
N ASN A 236 -38.18 -16.93 -34.62
CA ASN A 236 -38.42 -18.33 -35.02
C ASN A 236 -39.34 -18.48 -36.26
N SER A 237 -39.23 -17.55 -37.21
CA SER A 237 -40.06 -17.40 -38.42
C SER A 237 -41.58 -17.23 -38.21
N SER A 238 -42.11 -17.28 -36.98
CA SER A 238 -43.53 -16.98 -36.67
C SER A 238 -43.90 -15.49 -36.79
N GLY A 239 -42.93 -14.62 -37.05
CA GLY A 239 -43.00 -13.17 -36.82
C GLY A 239 -43.74 -12.32 -37.86
N GLY A 240 -44.78 -12.83 -38.52
CA GLY A 240 -45.46 -12.12 -39.62
C GLY A 240 -46.05 -10.73 -39.26
N PHE A 241 -46.35 -10.48 -37.99
CA PHE A 241 -46.85 -9.20 -37.47
C PHE A 241 -45.82 -8.43 -36.62
N ASN A 242 -44.58 -8.92 -36.51
CA ASN A 242 -43.61 -8.41 -35.52
C ASN A 242 -43.07 -7.00 -35.85
N SER A 243 -43.08 -6.63 -37.14
CA SER A 243 -42.67 -5.30 -37.63
C SER A 243 -43.59 -4.16 -37.19
N LEU A 244 -44.86 -4.44 -36.87
CA LEU A 244 -45.88 -3.43 -36.50
C LEU A 244 -45.73 -2.92 -35.06
N TRP A 245 -45.13 -3.72 -34.16
CA TRP A 245 -45.17 -3.47 -32.70
C TRP A 245 -43.81 -3.61 -32.00
N PHE A 246 -42.84 -4.32 -32.58
CA PHE A 246 -41.60 -4.73 -31.89
C PHE A 246 -40.32 -4.30 -32.64
N GLY A 247 -40.42 -3.34 -33.57
CA GLY A 247 -39.38 -2.97 -34.54
C GLY A 247 -38.08 -2.35 -34.01
N SER A 248 -37.90 -2.20 -32.69
CA SER A 248 -36.69 -1.63 -32.05
C SER A 248 -35.78 -2.65 -31.36
N GLN A 249 -35.99 -3.96 -31.52
CA GLN A 249 -35.03 -4.96 -31.02
C GLN A 249 -33.62 -4.72 -31.62
N ASN A 250 -32.60 -4.79 -30.77
CA ASN A 250 -31.20 -4.51 -31.12
C ASN A 250 -30.96 -3.13 -31.78
N PHE A 251 -31.84 -2.14 -31.55
CA PHE A 251 -31.69 -0.79 -32.10
C PHE A 251 -30.37 -0.15 -31.66
N GLY A 252 -29.59 0.37 -32.61
CA GLY A 252 -28.30 1.03 -32.33
C GLY A 252 -27.22 0.10 -31.77
N ALA A 253 -27.38 -1.22 -31.85
CA ALA A 253 -26.39 -2.17 -31.37
C ALA A 253 -25.11 -2.16 -32.26
N ASN A 254 -23.94 -2.30 -31.64
CA ASN A 254 -22.64 -2.24 -32.33
C ASN A 254 -21.71 -3.39 -31.91
N VAL A 255 -21.03 -4.01 -32.87
CA VAL A 255 -20.05 -5.08 -32.63
C VAL A 255 -18.83 -4.93 -33.54
N PHE A 256 -17.66 -4.78 -32.92
CA PHE A 256 -16.36 -4.81 -33.58
C PHE A 256 -15.59 -6.07 -33.15
N GLY A 257 -15.17 -6.88 -34.12
CA GLY A 257 -14.48 -8.15 -33.93
C GLY A 257 -15.37 -9.39 -34.02
N SER A 258 -14.75 -10.56 -33.86
CA SER A 258 -15.26 -11.86 -34.33
C SER A 258 -15.83 -12.75 -33.22
N LEU A 259 -16.70 -13.70 -33.57
CA LEU A 259 -17.36 -14.66 -32.65
C LEU A 259 -18.26 -14.00 -31.58
N ASN A 260 -18.55 -12.71 -31.69
CA ASN A 260 -19.34 -11.96 -30.71
C ASN A 260 -20.84 -12.17 -30.94
N SER A 261 -21.64 -12.04 -29.89
CA SER A 261 -23.09 -12.26 -29.96
C SER A 261 -23.88 -11.23 -29.14
N ILE A 262 -24.84 -10.56 -29.78
CA ILE A 262 -25.92 -9.84 -29.09
C ILE A 262 -27.21 -10.63 -29.32
N ARG A 263 -27.96 -10.93 -28.25
CA ARG A 263 -29.12 -11.83 -28.28
C ARG A 263 -30.31 -11.21 -27.57
N SER A 264 -31.35 -10.84 -28.31
CA SER A 264 -32.61 -10.32 -27.77
C SER A 264 -33.62 -11.44 -27.60
N LYS A 265 -33.67 -11.99 -26.38
CA LYS A 265 -34.57 -13.10 -26.01
C LYS A 265 -35.85 -12.56 -25.35
N GLY A 266 -37.01 -13.01 -25.82
CA GLY A 266 -38.32 -12.64 -25.29
C GLY A 266 -39.12 -11.63 -26.15
N HIS A 267 -40.43 -11.64 -25.97
CA HIS A 267 -41.42 -10.96 -26.83
C HIS A 267 -41.65 -9.47 -26.49
N ASN A 268 -40.59 -8.69 -26.31
CA ASN A 268 -40.69 -7.23 -26.19
C ASN A 268 -39.81 -6.53 -27.24
N GLY A 269 -40.16 -5.30 -27.61
CA GLY A 269 -39.46 -4.52 -28.62
C GLY A 269 -38.23 -3.79 -28.10
N SER A 270 -37.86 -4.03 -26.84
CA SER A 270 -37.00 -3.16 -26.04
C SER A 270 -35.84 -3.90 -25.36
N SER A 271 -35.46 -5.06 -25.90
CA SER A 271 -34.22 -5.77 -25.61
C SER A 271 -33.16 -5.55 -26.70
N GLY A 272 -31.89 -5.62 -26.31
CA GLY A 272 -30.73 -5.53 -27.21
C GLY A 272 -30.25 -4.11 -27.52
N ILE A 273 -30.96 -3.09 -27.06
CA ILE A 273 -30.81 -1.70 -27.50
C ILE A 273 -29.49 -1.10 -27.00
N ALA A 274 -28.78 -0.40 -27.88
CA ALA A 274 -27.52 0.32 -27.61
C ALA A 274 -26.36 -0.53 -27.03
N ASN A 275 -26.45 -1.86 -27.07
CA ASN A 275 -25.34 -2.73 -26.67
C ASN A 275 -24.13 -2.53 -27.60
N SER A 276 -22.92 -2.44 -27.03
CA SER A 276 -21.66 -2.23 -27.75
C SER A 276 -20.60 -3.25 -27.34
N ILE A 277 -20.03 -3.98 -28.31
CA ILE A 277 -19.01 -5.00 -28.08
C ILE A 277 -17.75 -4.71 -28.93
N VAL A 278 -16.56 -4.78 -28.32
CA VAL A 278 -15.26 -4.66 -29.01
C VAL A 278 -14.32 -5.78 -28.54
N GLY A 279 -14.08 -6.78 -29.40
CA GLY A 279 -13.16 -7.88 -29.10
C GLY A 279 -13.59 -9.22 -29.68
N VAL A 280 -13.49 -10.31 -28.92
CA VAL A 280 -13.81 -11.67 -29.42
C VAL A 280 -14.62 -12.53 -28.45
N ALA A 281 -15.49 -13.39 -29.00
CA ALA A 281 -16.25 -14.40 -28.25
C ALA A 281 -17.14 -13.86 -27.09
N ASN A 282 -17.44 -12.56 -27.07
CA ASN A 282 -18.28 -11.96 -26.03
C ASN A 282 -19.77 -12.18 -26.30
N THR A 283 -20.59 -12.17 -25.25
CA THR A 283 -22.07 -12.28 -25.35
C THR A 283 -22.78 -11.21 -24.53
N ALA A 284 -23.68 -10.46 -25.15
CA ALA A 284 -24.73 -9.69 -24.48
C ALA A 284 -26.08 -10.39 -24.74
N GLU A 285 -26.82 -10.77 -23.68
CA GLU A 285 -28.01 -11.63 -23.78
C GLU A 285 -29.17 -11.08 -22.93
N ASN A 286 -30.25 -10.65 -23.58
CA ASN A 286 -31.37 -9.91 -22.96
C ASN A 286 -30.91 -8.69 -22.13
N SER A 287 -29.93 -7.96 -22.66
CA SER A 287 -29.36 -6.76 -22.04
C SER A 287 -29.61 -5.53 -22.89
N ASN A 288 -29.66 -4.36 -22.26
CA ASN A 288 -29.61 -3.05 -22.92
C ASN A 288 -28.37 -2.28 -22.45
N GLY A 289 -27.84 -1.39 -23.29
CA GLY A 289 -26.70 -0.49 -23.03
C GLY A 289 -25.44 -1.16 -22.47
N ALA A 290 -25.30 -2.48 -22.62
CA ALA A 290 -24.14 -3.22 -22.15
C ALA A 290 -22.90 -2.87 -22.98
N LEU A 291 -21.79 -2.54 -22.31
CA LEU A 291 -20.55 -2.12 -22.95
C LEU A 291 -19.44 -3.13 -22.62
N ILE A 292 -18.98 -3.86 -23.63
CA ILE A 292 -18.07 -5.01 -23.46
C ILE A 292 -16.80 -4.84 -24.29
N PHE A 293 -15.65 -4.96 -23.64
CA PHE A 293 -14.33 -5.00 -24.27
C PHE A 293 -13.55 -6.26 -23.87
N GLY A 294 -12.81 -6.84 -24.81
CA GLY A 294 -11.90 -7.96 -24.56
C GLY A 294 -12.44 -9.30 -25.03
N ALA A 295 -12.30 -10.36 -24.22
CA ALA A 295 -12.50 -11.74 -24.67
C ALA A 295 -13.41 -12.55 -23.75
N GLY A 296 -14.42 -13.21 -24.32
CA GLY A 296 -15.23 -14.23 -23.63
C GLY A 296 -16.11 -13.72 -22.48
N ASN A 297 -16.35 -12.41 -22.38
CA ASN A 297 -17.22 -11.84 -21.34
C ASN A 297 -18.70 -12.15 -21.65
N LYS A 298 -19.52 -12.34 -20.63
CA LYS A 298 -20.97 -12.52 -20.75
C LYS A 298 -21.73 -11.52 -19.87
N ILE A 299 -22.63 -10.74 -20.47
CA ILE A 299 -23.58 -9.87 -19.74
C ILE A 299 -25.00 -10.28 -20.08
N SER A 300 -25.74 -10.74 -19.07
CA SER A 300 -27.12 -11.21 -19.17
C SER A 300 -28.08 -10.34 -18.37
N ASN A 301 -29.32 -10.23 -18.88
CA ASN A 301 -30.45 -9.61 -18.19
C ASN A 301 -30.12 -8.24 -17.57
N SER A 302 -29.28 -7.41 -18.22
CA SER A 302 -28.99 -6.05 -17.72
C SER A 302 -30.26 -5.21 -17.83
N ILE A 303 -30.87 -4.87 -16.68
CA ILE A 303 -32.30 -4.60 -16.61
C ILE A 303 -32.71 -3.17 -17.03
N LEU A 304 -34.03 -3.01 -17.12
CA LEU A 304 -34.81 -1.88 -17.62
C LEU A 304 -34.78 -1.73 -19.16
N SER A 305 -35.99 -1.59 -19.70
CA SER A 305 -36.27 -1.50 -21.12
C SER A 305 -36.05 -0.08 -21.63
N ILE A 306 -35.22 0.09 -22.65
CA ILE A 306 -35.08 1.38 -23.35
C ILE A 306 -36.29 1.54 -24.30
N SER A 307 -37.46 1.85 -23.73
CA SER A 307 -38.76 1.88 -24.41
C SER A 307 -39.11 3.23 -25.03
N GLY A 308 -39.90 3.23 -26.12
CA GLY A 308 -40.37 4.45 -26.82
C GLY A 308 -39.66 4.72 -28.15
N ILE A 309 -38.51 4.08 -28.38
CA ILE A 309 -37.73 4.12 -29.64
C ILE A 309 -38.51 3.51 -30.83
N SER A 310 -39.43 2.58 -30.58
CA SER A 310 -40.16 1.81 -31.60
C SER A 310 -41.02 2.63 -32.58
N GLY A 311 -41.37 3.89 -32.24
CA GLY A 311 -42.16 4.79 -33.10
C GLY A 311 -41.36 5.91 -33.78
N GLY A 312 -40.03 5.77 -33.86
CA GLY A 312 -39.15 6.75 -34.51
C GLY A 312 -39.23 8.17 -33.93
N SER A 313 -38.81 9.14 -34.72
CA SER A 313 -39.02 10.59 -34.53
C SER A 313 -39.13 11.26 -35.90
N ASP A 314 -39.48 12.54 -35.95
CA ASP A 314 -39.72 13.24 -37.22
C ASP A 314 -38.41 13.80 -37.80
N THR A 315 -37.38 13.97 -36.95
CA THR A 315 -35.99 14.32 -37.31
C THR A 315 -34.96 13.43 -36.60
N VAL A 316 -33.69 13.48 -37.05
CA VAL A 316 -32.55 12.74 -36.46
C VAL A 316 -32.20 13.27 -35.05
N ASP A 317 -32.27 14.60 -34.87
CA ASP A 317 -31.97 15.24 -33.58
C ASP A 317 -33.04 14.89 -32.54
N GLU A 318 -34.32 14.92 -32.89
CA GLU A 318 -35.40 14.42 -32.03
C GLU A 318 -35.21 12.95 -31.65
N MET A 319 -34.73 12.10 -32.57
CA MET A 319 -34.46 10.69 -32.25
C MET A 319 -33.31 10.55 -31.25
N SER A 320 -32.27 11.38 -31.41
CA SER A 320 -31.10 11.44 -30.53
C SER A 320 -31.48 11.95 -29.13
N ASP A 321 -32.34 12.97 -29.05
CA ASP A 321 -32.89 13.52 -27.82
C ASP A 321 -33.85 12.56 -27.11
N LYS A 322 -34.67 11.84 -27.88
CA LYS A 322 -35.56 10.77 -27.38
C LYS A 322 -34.75 9.60 -26.81
N LEU A 323 -33.71 9.13 -27.52
CA LEU A 323 -32.80 8.12 -27.00
C LEU A 323 -32.09 8.59 -25.73
N ARG A 324 -31.54 9.81 -25.72
CA ARG A 324 -30.85 10.40 -24.55
C ARG A 324 -31.76 10.48 -23.33
N SER A 325 -32.97 11.02 -23.50
CA SER A 325 -33.95 11.15 -22.42
C SER A 325 -34.49 9.80 -21.93
N THR A 326 -34.71 8.80 -22.81
CA THR A 326 -35.06 7.44 -22.39
C THR A 326 -33.94 6.79 -21.58
N VAL A 327 -32.67 6.92 -22.00
CA VAL A 327 -31.52 6.38 -21.25
C VAL A 327 -31.38 7.05 -19.87
N GLN A 328 -31.54 8.37 -19.80
CA GLN A 328 -31.49 9.14 -18.55
C GLN A 328 -32.63 8.79 -17.58
N SER A 329 -33.86 8.61 -18.08
CA SER A 329 -35.04 8.34 -17.25
C SER A 329 -35.20 6.87 -16.84
N SER A 330 -34.68 5.93 -17.64
CA SER A 330 -34.84 4.48 -17.39
C SER A 330 -33.75 3.91 -16.47
N GLU A 331 -33.01 4.74 -15.71
CA GLU A 331 -31.76 4.37 -15.01
C GLU A 331 -30.89 3.44 -15.92
N GLY A 332 -30.73 3.86 -17.19
CA GLY A 332 -30.66 2.94 -18.32
C GLY A 332 -29.62 1.82 -18.20
N GLY A 333 -30.04 0.60 -18.57
CA GLY A 333 -29.22 -0.61 -18.50
C GLY A 333 -27.78 -0.35 -18.94
N ALA A 334 -26.85 -0.53 -18.00
CA ALA A 334 -25.43 -0.31 -18.20
C ALA A 334 -24.66 -1.19 -17.20
N THR A 335 -24.00 -2.21 -17.72
CA THR A 335 -22.93 -2.88 -16.99
C THR A 335 -21.71 -2.96 -17.90
N LEU A 336 -20.59 -2.41 -17.43
CA LEU A 336 -19.31 -2.40 -18.12
C LEU A 336 -18.59 -3.73 -17.90
N ALA A 337 -17.96 -4.29 -18.92
CA ALA A 337 -16.99 -5.37 -18.79
C ALA A 337 -15.74 -5.10 -19.64
N ILE A 338 -14.57 -4.88 -19.03
CA ILE A 338 -13.29 -4.78 -19.76
C ILE A 338 -12.29 -5.81 -19.26
N GLY A 339 -11.99 -6.80 -20.11
CA GLY A 339 -10.97 -7.81 -19.88
C GLY A 339 -11.41 -9.20 -20.34
N GLY A 340 -11.07 -10.24 -19.57
CA GLY A 340 -11.28 -11.63 -19.97
C GLY A 340 -12.31 -12.35 -19.10
N GLY A 341 -13.33 -12.96 -19.71
CA GLY A 341 -14.20 -13.95 -19.04
C GLY A 341 -15.04 -13.42 -17.88
N ASN A 342 -15.31 -12.11 -17.79
CA ASN A 342 -16.16 -11.57 -16.74
C ASN A 342 -17.63 -11.92 -17.01
N THR A 343 -18.41 -12.10 -15.94
CA THR A 343 -19.83 -12.51 -16.00
C THR A 343 -20.71 -11.55 -15.20
N ALA A 344 -21.78 -11.07 -15.82
CA ALA A 344 -22.82 -10.29 -15.15
C ALA A 344 -24.19 -10.87 -15.49
N ASP A 345 -25.07 -11.05 -14.49
CA ASP A 345 -26.47 -11.42 -14.69
C ASP A 345 -27.38 -10.59 -13.76
N TYR A 346 -28.54 -10.14 -14.25
CA TYR A 346 -29.47 -9.25 -13.52
C TYR A 346 -28.80 -8.05 -12.84
N THR A 347 -28.05 -7.29 -13.63
CA THR A 347 -27.22 -6.16 -13.16
C THR A 347 -27.75 -4.81 -13.66
N GLN A 348 -27.40 -3.74 -12.94
CA GLN A 348 -27.74 -2.37 -13.33
C GLN A 348 -26.67 -1.38 -12.84
N ALA A 349 -26.36 -0.38 -13.66
CA ALA A 349 -25.44 0.73 -13.37
C ALA A 349 -24.12 0.28 -12.70
N SER A 350 -23.57 -0.85 -13.16
CA SER A 350 -22.46 -1.55 -12.50
C SER A 350 -21.22 -1.67 -13.42
N GLN A 351 -20.08 -2.07 -12.87
CA GLN A 351 -18.80 -2.06 -13.58
C GLN A 351 -17.94 -3.28 -13.22
N MET A 352 -17.37 -3.92 -14.23
CA MET A 352 -16.34 -4.96 -14.12
C MET A 352 -15.13 -4.60 -14.98
N ILE A 353 -13.94 -4.54 -14.38
CA ILE A 353 -12.67 -4.44 -15.12
C ILE A 353 -11.69 -5.47 -14.55
N GLY A 354 -10.92 -6.13 -15.42
CA GLY A 354 -10.05 -7.24 -15.03
C GLY A 354 -10.54 -8.58 -15.57
N VAL A 355 -10.31 -9.67 -14.86
CA VAL A 355 -10.45 -11.04 -15.40
C VAL A 355 -11.28 -11.95 -14.50
N ASN A 356 -12.23 -12.67 -15.09
CA ASN A 356 -12.99 -13.73 -14.45
C ASN A 356 -13.77 -13.27 -13.20
N ASN A 357 -14.21 -12.01 -13.15
CA ASN A 357 -15.08 -11.50 -12.10
C ASN A 357 -16.55 -11.87 -12.37
N SER A 358 -17.37 -11.99 -11.33
CA SER A 358 -18.77 -12.40 -11.44
C SER A 358 -19.70 -11.52 -10.59
N LEU A 359 -20.74 -10.97 -11.23
CA LEU A 359 -21.79 -10.16 -10.62
C LEU A 359 -23.15 -10.82 -10.88
N ILE A 360 -23.80 -11.32 -9.83
CA ILE A 360 -24.94 -12.23 -9.90
C ILE A 360 -26.13 -11.60 -9.15
N GLY A 361 -26.99 -10.89 -9.86
CA GLY A 361 -28.30 -10.53 -9.36
C GLY A 361 -29.34 -11.63 -9.61
N THR A 362 -30.59 -11.30 -9.30
CA THR A 362 -31.78 -12.07 -9.65
C THR A 362 -32.90 -11.14 -10.12
N ASN A 363 -33.97 -11.69 -10.70
CA ASN A 363 -35.15 -10.91 -11.11
C ASN A 363 -35.87 -10.21 -9.95
N THR A 364 -35.69 -10.68 -8.71
CA THR A 364 -36.23 -10.06 -7.48
C THR A 364 -35.17 -9.29 -6.68
N SER A 365 -33.88 -9.59 -6.86
CA SER A 365 -32.76 -8.89 -6.20
C SER A 365 -31.68 -8.52 -7.23
N VAL A 366 -31.99 -7.47 -8.00
CA VAL A 366 -31.10 -6.90 -9.02
C VAL A 366 -29.87 -6.31 -8.36
N SER A 367 -28.69 -6.62 -8.90
CA SER A 367 -27.44 -6.12 -8.34
C SER A 367 -27.11 -4.73 -8.90
N LYS A 368 -27.15 -3.69 -8.06
CA LYS A 368 -27.09 -2.27 -8.47
C LYS A 368 -25.85 -1.51 -7.98
N TYR A 369 -25.34 -0.60 -8.81
CA TYR A 369 -24.33 0.42 -8.44
C TYR A 369 -23.01 -0.16 -7.90
N ASN A 370 -22.53 -1.25 -8.50
CA ASN A 370 -21.36 -1.99 -8.01
C ASN A 370 -20.13 -1.77 -8.88
N LEU A 371 -18.96 -1.67 -8.27
CA LEU A 371 -17.65 -1.64 -8.93
C LEU A 371 -16.85 -2.88 -8.53
N ILE A 372 -16.37 -3.65 -9.51
CA ILE A 372 -15.57 -4.86 -9.26
C ILE A 372 -14.33 -4.84 -10.15
N ASN A 373 -13.16 -4.88 -9.53
CA ASN A 373 -11.88 -4.79 -10.20
C ASN A 373 -10.90 -5.87 -9.72
N GLY A 374 -10.13 -6.44 -10.66
CA GLY A 374 -9.09 -7.43 -10.38
C GLY A 374 -9.42 -8.83 -10.91
N TYR A 375 -9.23 -9.87 -10.09
CA TYR A 375 -9.32 -11.27 -10.55
C TYR A 375 -10.18 -12.18 -9.66
N LYS A 376 -11.13 -12.91 -10.27
CA LYS A 376 -11.96 -13.93 -9.59
C LYS A 376 -12.74 -13.39 -8.37
N ASN A 377 -13.20 -12.15 -8.41
CA ASN A 377 -14.12 -11.63 -7.40
C ASN A 377 -15.56 -12.04 -7.75
N THR A 378 -16.35 -12.44 -6.76
CA THR A 378 -17.74 -12.88 -6.89
C THR A 378 -18.64 -12.02 -6.02
N ALA A 379 -19.78 -11.58 -6.55
CA ALA A 379 -20.68 -10.62 -5.92
C ALA A 379 -22.13 -10.99 -6.22
N SER A 380 -22.93 -11.35 -5.20
CA SER A 380 -24.23 -12.00 -5.38
C SER A 380 -25.36 -11.31 -4.61
N ASN A 381 -26.37 -10.79 -5.32
CA ASN A 381 -27.51 -10.01 -4.78
C ASN A 381 -27.05 -8.81 -3.93
N VAL A 382 -26.08 -8.05 -4.43
CA VAL A 382 -25.40 -6.95 -3.72
C VAL A 382 -25.70 -5.57 -4.31
N ASN A 383 -25.71 -4.53 -3.47
CA ASN A 383 -25.87 -3.13 -3.87
C ASN A 383 -24.80 -2.23 -3.27
N ASN A 384 -24.36 -1.22 -4.04
CA ASN A 384 -23.40 -0.20 -3.61
C ASN A 384 -22.07 -0.79 -3.07
N ILE A 385 -21.56 -1.86 -3.68
CA ILE A 385 -20.28 -2.46 -3.29
C ILE A 385 -19.12 -2.02 -4.21
N SER A 386 -17.93 -1.88 -3.63
CA SER A 386 -16.68 -1.67 -4.34
C SER A 386 -15.67 -2.75 -3.95
N ILE A 387 -15.27 -3.60 -4.90
CA ILE A 387 -14.22 -4.61 -4.73
C ILE A 387 -13.01 -4.25 -5.61
N ILE A 388 -11.82 -4.22 -5.03
CA ILE A 388 -10.55 -4.11 -5.77
C ILE A 388 -9.56 -5.14 -5.22
N GLY A 389 -9.22 -6.17 -6.00
CA GLY A 389 -8.25 -7.19 -5.62
C GLY A 389 -8.62 -8.57 -6.16
N THR A 390 -8.38 -9.65 -5.41
CA THR A 390 -8.58 -11.01 -5.92
C THR A 390 -9.32 -11.98 -4.99
N LYS A 391 -10.05 -12.92 -5.61
CA LYS A 391 -10.72 -14.06 -4.94
C LYS A 391 -11.71 -13.68 -3.84
N ASN A 392 -12.22 -12.45 -3.81
CA ASN A 392 -13.18 -12.02 -2.82
C ASN A 392 -14.60 -12.52 -3.16
N THR A 393 -15.40 -12.82 -2.15
CA THR A 393 -16.80 -13.26 -2.29
C THR A 393 -17.71 -12.37 -1.45
N ILE A 394 -18.71 -11.73 -2.05
CA ILE A 394 -19.72 -10.95 -1.32
C ILE A 394 -21.11 -11.46 -1.68
N THR A 395 -21.94 -11.77 -0.69
CA THR A 395 -23.31 -12.29 -0.87
C THR A 395 -24.29 -11.52 0.03
N GLY A 396 -25.45 -11.13 -0.52
CA GLY A 396 -26.57 -10.47 0.18
C GLY A 396 -26.26 -9.09 0.80
N SER A 397 -25.01 -8.64 0.68
CA SER A 397 -24.45 -7.53 1.44
C SER A 397 -24.56 -6.19 0.71
N LYS A 398 -24.53 -5.07 1.45
CA LYS A 398 -24.78 -3.72 0.92
C LYS A 398 -23.81 -2.69 1.46
N ASN A 399 -23.50 -1.65 0.68
CA ASN A 399 -22.66 -0.53 1.11
C ASN A 399 -21.28 -1.02 1.62
N ILE A 400 -20.54 -1.77 0.81
CA ILE A 400 -19.27 -2.41 1.20
C ILE A 400 -18.09 -1.78 0.43
N VAL A 401 -17.00 -1.47 1.13
CA VAL A 401 -15.71 -1.13 0.50
C VAL A 401 -14.70 -2.22 0.85
N LEU A 402 -14.24 -2.95 -0.16
CA LEU A 402 -13.28 -4.05 -0.04
C LEU A 402 -12.08 -3.83 -0.97
N ILE A 403 -10.89 -3.67 -0.40
CA ILE A 403 -9.64 -3.55 -1.16
C ILE A 403 -8.63 -4.55 -0.59
N GLY A 404 -8.33 -5.61 -1.35
CA GLY A 404 -7.49 -6.72 -0.91
C GLY A 404 -7.96 -8.07 -1.43
N ASP A 405 -7.58 -9.15 -0.75
CA ASP A 405 -7.63 -10.51 -1.28
C ASP A 405 -8.19 -11.52 -0.27
N ASN A 406 -8.91 -12.53 -0.77
CA ASN A 406 -9.46 -13.66 -0.01
C ASN A 406 -10.41 -13.27 1.15
N HIS A 407 -11.28 -12.29 0.98
CA HIS A 407 -12.37 -12.02 1.96
C HIS A 407 -13.72 -12.54 1.50
N LYS A 408 -14.50 -13.07 2.44
CA LYS A 408 -15.89 -13.49 2.25
C LYS A 408 -16.81 -12.66 3.14
N LEU A 409 -17.79 -11.96 2.56
CA LEU A 409 -18.79 -11.18 3.28
C LEU A 409 -20.18 -11.72 2.97
N THR A 410 -20.97 -12.07 3.99
CA THR A 410 -22.29 -12.69 3.81
C THR A 410 -23.32 -11.98 4.70
N ASP A 411 -24.38 -11.45 4.07
CA ASP A 411 -25.53 -10.79 4.71
C ASP A 411 -25.20 -9.61 5.66
N VAL A 412 -24.12 -8.88 5.37
CA VAL A 412 -23.61 -7.74 6.15
C VAL A 412 -23.80 -6.39 5.46
N SER A 413 -23.60 -5.27 6.17
CA SER A 413 -23.70 -3.92 5.60
C SER A 413 -22.77 -2.90 6.25
N HIS A 414 -22.40 -1.86 5.50
CA HIS A 414 -21.57 -0.71 5.93
C HIS A 414 -20.12 -1.05 6.32
N ASN A 415 -19.56 -2.13 5.74
CA ASN A 415 -18.23 -2.61 6.11
C ASN A 415 -17.13 -1.98 5.25
N ILE A 416 -16.01 -1.68 5.89
CA ILE A 416 -14.75 -1.29 5.24
C ILE A 416 -13.71 -2.38 5.54
N VAL A 417 -13.12 -2.96 4.49
CA VAL A 417 -12.16 -4.07 4.59
C VAL A 417 -10.96 -3.78 3.69
N LEU A 418 -9.78 -3.58 4.28
CA LEU A 418 -8.56 -3.12 3.60
C LEU A 418 -7.37 -4.01 3.98
N GLY A 419 -6.97 -4.91 3.08
CA GLY A 419 -5.85 -5.83 3.26
C GLY A 419 -6.12 -7.23 2.70
N SER A 420 -5.08 -8.03 2.51
CA SER A 420 -5.18 -9.43 2.08
C SER A 420 -5.33 -10.40 3.25
N ALA A 421 -5.80 -11.62 2.98
CA ALA A 421 -5.75 -12.74 3.91
C ALA A 421 -5.02 -13.95 3.29
N ASP A 422 -4.27 -14.71 4.09
CA ASP A 422 -3.57 -15.94 3.65
C ASP A 422 -4.57 -17.06 3.28
N THR A 423 -5.67 -17.12 4.03
CA THR A 423 -6.82 -18.02 3.86
C THR A 423 -8.10 -17.20 3.74
N GLU A 424 -9.21 -17.80 3.29
CA GLU A 424 -10.48 -17.05 3.18
C GLU A 424 -10.95 -16.55 4.56
N ASN A 425 -10.99 -15.23 4.74
CA ASN A 425 -11.49 -14.58 5.95
C ASN A 425 -12.97 -14.27 5.80
N GLU A 426 -13.81 -14.98 6.55
CA GLU A 426 -15.25 -14.74 6.57
C GLU A 426 -15.64 -13.64 7.57
N ILE A 427 -16.44 -12.68 7.12
CA ILE A 427 -16.94 -11.54 7.89
C ILE A 427 -18.47 -11.57 7.92
N THR A 428 -19.01 -11.69 9.13
CA THR A 428 -20.45 -11.85 9.43
C THR A 428 -21.04 -10.73 10.30
N ALA A 429 -20.24 -9.70 10.61
CA ALA A 429 -20.66 -8.53 11.36
C ALA A 429 -20.84 -7.31 10.44
N SER A 430 -21.80 -6.44 10.77
CA SER A 430 -22.08 -5.17 10.08
C SER A 430 -21.51 -3.96 10.82
N ASP A 431 -21.40 -2.84 10.10
CA ASP A 431 -20.82 -1.58 10.57
C ASP A 431 -19.33 -1.71 11.01
N ILE A 432 -18.56 -2.65 10.43
CA ILE A 432 -17.18 -2.95 10.84
C ILE A 432 -16.10 -2.28 9.99
N VAL A 433 -14.90 -2.15 10.56
CA VAL A 433 -13.70 -1.66 9.86
C VAL A 433 -12.51 -2.59 10.11
N SER A 434 -12.09 -3.36 9.10
CA SER A 434 -10.91 -4.24 9.15
C SER A 434 -9.79 -3.64 8.29
N ILE A 435 -8.63 -3.35 8.87
CA ILE A 435 -7.48 -2.77 8.16
C ILE A 435 -6.20 -3.52 8.52
N GLY A 436 -5.73 -4.40 7.65
CA GLY A 436 -4.48 -5.14 7.81
C GLY A 436 -4.50 -6.54 7.19
N HIS A 437 -3.31 -7.11 7.03
CA HIS A 437 -3.12 -8.50 6.60
C HIS A 437 -3.71 -9.48 7.63
N ASN A 438 -4.57 -10.41 7.22
CA ASN A 438 -5.34 -11.28 8.15
C ASN A 438 -6.14 -10.52 9.23
N ALA A 439 -6.51 -9.24 9.02
CA ALA A 439 -7.33 -8.49 9.97
C ALA A 439 -8.82 -8.83 9.84
N VAL A 440 -9.52 -9.08 10.94
CA VAL A 440 -10.93 -9.52 10.97
C VAL A 440 -11.68 -8.90 12.15
N ALA A 441 -12.58 -7.96 11.87
CA ALA A 441 -13.57 -7.48 12.83
C ALA A 441 -14.92 -8.23 12.66
N ASN A 442 -15.16 -9.25 13.50
CA ASN A 442 -16.38 -10.08 13.48
C ASN A 442 -17.28 -9.84 14.70
N ILE A 443 -17.33 -8.57 15.15
CA ILE A 443 -18.33 -8.08 16.09
C ILE A 443 -18.85 -6.75 15.53
N ALA A 444 -20.16 -6.51 15.59
CA ALA A 444 -20.75 -5.30 15.01
C ALA A 444 -20.09 -4.02 15.56
N LYS A 445 -20.05 -2.95 14.75
CA LYS A 445 -19.52 -1.62 15.12
C LYS A 445 -18.09 -1.64 15.67
N SER A 446 -17.31 -2.67 15.31
CA SER A 446 -15.97 -2.91 15.83
C SER A 446 -14.90 -2.73 14.75
N VAL A 447 -13.67 -2.48 15.20
CA VAL A 447 -12.53 -2.13 14.35
C VAL A 447 -11.38 -3.11 14.62
N ALA A 448 -10.72 -3.60 13.57
CA ALA A 448 -9.52 -4.42 13.65
C ALA A 448 -8.37 -3.73 12.89
N LEU A 449 -7.30 -3.34 13.60
CA LEU A 449 -6.19 -2.54 13.07
C LEU A 449 -4.84 -3.27 13.17
N GLY A 450 -4.21 -3.51 12.02
CA GLY A 450 -2.91 -4.14 11.89
C GLY A 450 -2.98 -5.64 11.61
N SER A 451 -1.83 -6.25 11.28
CA SER A 451 -1.78 -7.65 10.85
C SER A 451 -2.31 -8.61 11.93
N ALA A 452 -3.12 -9.59 11.56
CA ALA A 452 -3.76 -10.55 12.47
C ALA A 452 -4.54 -9.89 13.65
N ALA A 453 -4.97 -8.63 13.50
CA ALA A 453 -5.87 -7.99 14.45
C ALA A 453 -7.26 -8.62 14.34
N ALA A 454 -7.81 -9.12 15.44
CA ALA A 454 -9.06 -9.87 15.46
C ALA A 454 -10.03 -9.34 16.52
N THR A 455 -11.32 -9.31 16.20
CA THR A 455 -12.39 -9.24 17.21
C THR A 455 -13.12 -10.58 17.24
N THR A 456 -12.78 -11.40 18.25
CA THR A 456 -13.24 -12.79 18.35
C THR A 456 -14.64 -12.87 18.96
N GLY A 457 -15.59 -13.47 18.25
CA GLY A 457 -16.97 -13.66 18.73
C GLY A 457 -17.12 -14.59 19.94
N THR A 458 -16.07 -15.34 20.32
CA THR A 458 -16.07 -16.21 21.50
C THR A 458 -15.79 -15.40 22.77
N LEU A 459 -16.82 -15.19 23.59
CA LEU A 459 -16.82 -14.33 24.79
C LEU A 459 -16.08 -14.93 26.02
N THR A 460 -14.95 -15.61 25.82
CA THR A 460 -14.17 -16.23 26.91
C THR A 460 -13.31 -15.22 27.67
N GLU A 461 -13.97 -14.51 28.59
CA GLU A 461 -13.49 -13.90 29.84
C GLU A 461 -12.39 -12.80 29.85
N LYS A 462 -11.57 -12.61 28.80
CA LYS A 462 -10.48 -11.58 28.83
C LYS A 462 -10.33 -10.62 27.67
N THR A 463 -11.01 -10.83 26.55
CA THR A 463 -10.89 -9.97 25.34
C THR A 463 -12.17 -9.17 25.04
N ALA A 464 -13.25 -9.46 25.75
CA ALA A 464 -14.61 -9.03 25.42
C ALA A 464 -15.00 -7.72 26.13
N GLY A 465 -14.45 -6.58 25.72
CA GLY A 465 -14.81 -5.23 26.23
C GLY A 465 -16.24 -4.76 25.92
N ILE A 466 -17.20 -5.68 25.78
CA ILE A 466 -18.61 -5.48 25.40
C ILE A 466 -19.55 -6.03 26.48
N THR A 467 -19.10 -6.95 27.34
CA THR A 467 -19.79 -7.24 28.60
C THR A 467 -19.69 -6.02 29.52
N ASP A 468 -20.78 -5.62 30.17
CA ASP A 468 -20.85 -4.41 31.01
C ASP A 468 -19.86 -4.48 32.20
N TYR A 469 -18.62 -3.98 32.02
CA TYR A 469 -17.55 -3.97 33.02
C TYR A 469 -17.81 -2.89 34.07
N THR A 470 -18.77 -3.16 34.95
CA THR A 470 -19.21 -2.24 36.02
C THR A 470 -18.30 -2.28 37.26
N SER A 471 -17.57 -3.38 37.48
CA SER A 471 -16.63 -3.54 38.59
C SER A 471 -15.57 -4.62 38.34
N VAL A 472 -14.46 -4.54 39.07
CA VAL A 472 -13.38 -5.56 39.14
C VAL A 472 -12.90 -5.67 40.59
N THR A 473 -12.77 -6.90 41.09
CA THR A 473 -12.26 -7.18 42.44
C THR A 473 -10.79 -7.61 42.40
N ILE A 474 -9.92 -6.92 43.13
CA ILE A 474 -8.49 -7.23 43.24
C ILE A 474 -8.14 -7.38 44.72
N ARG A 475 -7.63 -8.54 45.14
CA ARG A 475 -7.22 -8.83 46.53
C ARG A 475 -8.28 -8.40 47.57
N ASN A 476 -9.53 -8.82 47.34
CA ASN A 476 -10.72 -8.50 48.15
C ASN A 476 -11.12 -7.00 48.22
N GLN A 477 -10.53 -6.12 47.41
CA GLN A 477 -11.04 -4.76 47.18
C GLN A 477 -11.80 -4.69 45.85
N THR A 478 -13.04 -4.21 45.89
CA THR A 478 -13.89 -4.05 44.69
C THR A 478 -13.81 -2.62 44.17
N PHE A 479 -13.23 -2.45 42.99
CA PHE A 479 -13.26 -1.20 42.22
C PHE A 479 -14.51 -1.21 41.34
N ASN A 480 -15.29 -0.12 41.31
CA ASN A 480 -16.59 -0.08 40.64
C ASN A 480 -16.89 1.30 40.02
N ASN A 481 -18.02 1.39 39.31
CA ASN A 481 -18.49 2.60 38.63
C ASN A 481 -17.52 3.11 37.56
N PHE A 482 -16.93 2.21 36.78
CA PHE A 482 -16.07 2.59 35.65
C PHE A 482 -16.87 3.32 34.56
N ALA A 483 -16.34 4.45 34.10
CA ALA A 483 -16.86 5.17 32.95
C ALA A 483 -16.65 4.36 31.65
N GLY A 484 -17.57 4.47 30.70
CA GLY A 484 -17.52 3.68 29.46
C GLY A 484 -17.67 2.16 29.66
N SER A 485 -18.15 1.72 30.83
CA SER A 485 -18.33 0.30 31.20
C SER A 485 -19.16 -0.53 30.21
N LYS A 486 -19.99 0.13 29.38
CA LYS A 486 -20.77 -0.45 28.29
C LYS A 486 -20.28 0.07 26.94
N ALA A 487 -19.60 -0.76 26.16
CA ALA A 487 -19.19 -0.43 24.80
C ALA A 487 -20.23 -0.84 23.75
N SER A 488 -20.25 -0.11 22.63
CA SER A 488 -21.08 -0.43 21.45
C SER A 488 -20.39 -1.36 20.44
N GLY A 489 -19.08 -1.59 20.62
CA GLY A 489 -18.16 -2.34 19.77
C GLY A 489 -16.73 -2.19 20.34
N VAL A 490 -15.74 -2.87 19.76
CA VAL A 490 -14.33 -2.83 20.25
C VAL A 490 -13.34 -2.42 19.18
N VAL A 491 -12.23 -1.79 19.59
CA VAL A 491 -11.06 -1.54 18.73
C VAL A 491 -9.97 -2.53 19.10
N SER A 492 -9.72 -3.50 18.23
CA SER A 492 -8.64 -4.47 18.37
C SER A 492 -7.40 -4.05 17.58
N VAL A 493 -6.22 -4.20 18.19
CA VAL A 493 -4.92 -3.90 17.58
C VAL A 493 -4.05 -5.16 17.38
N GLY A 494 -4.60 -6.35 17.62
CA GLY A 494 -3.87 -7.62 17.58
C GLY A 494 -4.79 -8.81 17.90
N LYS A 495 -4.22 -9.90 18.40
CA LYS A 495 -4.95 -11.06 18.93
C LYS A 495 -4.26 -11.55 20.21
N VAL A 496 -4.90 -12.45 20.94
CA VAL A 496 -4.31 -13.02 22.16
C VAL A 496 -2.98 -13.72 21.85
N GLY A 497 -1.91 -13.36 22.56
CA GLY A 497 -0.54 -13.82 22.33
C GLY A 497 0.24 -13.08 21.24
N GLU A 498 -0.40 -12.20 20.48
CA GLU A 498 0.22 -11.29 19.50
C GLU A 498 -0.34 -9.85 19.67
N GLU A 499 -0.38 -9.38 20.92
CA GLU A 499 -0.85 -8.05 21.28
C GLU A 499 0.11 -6.94 20.82
N ARG A 500 -0.44 -5.80 20.40
CA ARG A 500 0.36 -4.61 20.04
C ARG A 500 0.36 -3.58 21.16
N ARG A 501 1.55 -3.11 21.54
CA ARG A 501 1.71 -1.94 22.41
C ARG A 501 1.25 -0.69 21.64
N ILE A 502 0.18 -0.06 22.12
CA ILE A 502 -0.18 1.30 21.71
C ILE A 502 0.88 2.25 22.31
N GLN A 503 1.43 3.15 21.51
CA GLN A 503 2.55 4.02 21.87
C GLN A 503 2.20 5.49 21.61
N ASN A 504 2.93 6.40 22.25
CA ASN A 504 2.69 7.85 22.21
C ASN A 504 1.29 8.26 22.69
N VAL A 505 0.70 7.46 23.58
CA VAL A 505 -0.56 7.78 24.27
C VAL A 505 -0.32 8.95 25.22
N ALA A 506 -1.02 10.06 25.00
CA ALA A 506 -1.00 11.22 25.90
C ALA A 506 -1.49 10.85 27.31
N ALA A 507 -1.24 11.70 28.30
CA ALA A 507 -1.80 11.48 29.63
C ALA A 507 -3.31 11.79 29.60
N GLY A 508 -4.15 10.76 29.73
CA GLY A 508 -5.62 10.91 29.78
C GLY A 508 -6.10 11.59 31.06
N LEU A 509 -7.30 12.17 31.05
CA LEU A 509 -7.92 12.70 32.27
C LEU A 509 -8.11 11.58 33.31
N ILE A 510 -7.72 11.82 34.56
CA ILE A 510 -7.99 10.91 35.68
C ILE A 510 -9.19 11.46 36.46
N SER A 511 -10.38 10.90 36.21
CA SER A 511 -11.62 11.26 36.91
C SER A 511 -12.60 10.08 36.92
N LYS A 512 -13.66 10.17 37.75
CA LYS A 512 -14.73 9.14 37.81
C LYS A 512 -15.51 8.96 36.51
N THR A 513 -15.46 9.94 35.60
CA THR A 513 -16.22 9.95 34.34
C THR A 513 -15.33 9.90 33.09
N SER A 514 -14.01 9.76 33.25
CA SER A 514 -13.07 9.75 32.14
C SER A 514 -13.09 8.42 31.39
N THR A 515 -13.18 8.50 30.06
CA THR A 515 -13.01 7.37 29.15
C THR A 515 -11.68 7.46 28.38
N ASP A 516 -10.76 8.31 28.82
CA ASP A 516 -9.45 8.48 28.17
C ASP A 516 -8.53 7.28 28.43
N ALA A 517 -7.65 6.99 27.47
CA ALA A 517 -6.62 5.98 27.64
C ALA A 517 -5.55 6.45 28.65
N VAL A 518 -5.31 5.65 29.69
CA VAL A 518 -4.26 5.89 30.69
C VAL A 518 -2.91 5.41 30.15
N ASN A 519 -1.88 6.25 30.25
CA ASN A 519 -0.53 5.90 29.77
C ASN A 519 0.40 5.36 30.89
N GLY A 520 1.55 4.83 30.49
CA GLY A 520 2.51 4.19 31.40
C GLY A 520 3.06 5.11 32.50
N SER A 521 3.24 6.42 32.25
CA SER A 521 3.74 7.35 33.27
C SER A 521 2.69 7.66 34.34
N GLN A 522 1.41 7.65 33.97
CA GLN A 522 0.32 7.83 34.93
C GLN A 522 0.22 6.62 35.88
N LEU A 523 0.24 5.40 35.33
CA LEU A 523 0.28 4.18 36.14
C LEU A 523 1.55 4.12 37.00
N TYR A 524 2.72 4.53 36.47
CA TYR A 524 3.95 4.62 37.25
C TYR A 524 3.81 5.58 38.45
N SER A 525 3.28 6.79 38.25
CA SER A 525 3.07 7.75 39.35
C SER A 525 2.13 7.25 40.44
N LEU A 526 1.13 6.42 40.09
CA LEU A 526 0.26 5.76 41.04
C LEU A 526 1.00 4.63 41.80
N VAL A 527 1.89 3.87 41.15
CA VAL A 527 2.69 2.84 41.82
C VAL A 527 3.72 3.45 42.77
N ASP A 528 4.39 4.52 42.36
CA ASP A 528 5.38 5.27 43.15
C ASP A 528 4.74 5.84 44.44
N THR A 529 3.56 6.45 44.32
CA THR A 529 2.77 6.93 45.48
C THR A 529 2.12 5.82 46.32
N LEU A 530 1.93 4.62 45.77
CA LEU A 530 1.44 3.43 46.49
C LEU A 530 2.56 2.53 47.06
N THR A 531 3.81 3.00 47.09
CA THR A 531 4.90 2.39 47.86
C THR A 531 5.18 3.14 49.17
N PRO A 532 4.35 2.99 50.22
CA PRO A 532 4.62 3.63 51.50
C PRO A 532 5.87 3.02 52.15
N THR A 533 6.86 3.87 52.43
CA THR A 533 8.03 3.50 53.21
C THR A 533 7.69 3.50 54.69
N ILE A 534 7.87 2.35 55.36
CA ILE A 534 7.77 2.31 56.82
C ILE A 534 9.03 3.00 57.38
N SER A 535 8.85 4.18 57.97
CA SER A 535 9.88 4.86 58.75
C SER A 535 9.95 4.26 60.15
N ILE A 536 10.97 3.47 60.42
CA ILE A 536 11.25 2.97 61.77
C ILE A 536 11.96 4.07 62.55
N TYR A 537 11.42 4.46 63.70
CA TYR A 537 12.04 5.44 64.59
C TYR A 537 12.72 4.74 65.76
N SER A 538 14.01 5.01 65.98
CA SER A 538 14.67 4.61 67.22
C SER A 538 14.47 5.68 68.30
N LYS A 539 14.32 5.24 69.55
CA LYS A 539 14.25 6.12 70.73
C LYS A 539 15.59 6.04 71.46
N GLY A 540 16.39 7.10 71.34
CA GLY A 540 17.62 7.22 72.11
C GLY A 540 17.36 7.27 73.62
N THR A 541 18.23 6.67 74.41
CA THR A 541 18.20 6.79 75.87
C THR A 541 18.44 8.26 76.27
N ASN A 542 17.50 8.84 77.01
CA ASN A 542 17.57 10.18 77.61
C ASN A 542 17.46 11.40 76.67
N SER A 543 16.53 11.40 75.71
CA SER A 543 15.80 12.62 75.30
C SER A 543 14.48 12.29 74.59
N GLY A 544 13.53 13.22 74.56
CA GLY A 544 12.21 13.05 73.94
C GLY A 544 12.17 13.15 72.41
N THR A 545 13.29 12.91 71.73
CA THR A 545 13.46 13.09 70.27
C THR A 545 13.64 11.75 69.56
N TYR A 546 12.76 11.46 68.60
CA TYR A 546 12.87 10.32 67.71
C TYR A 546 13.81 10.63 66.54
N THR A 547 14.69 9.68 66.20
CA THR A 547 15.55 9.78 65.01
C THR A 547 15.01 8.84 63.92
N GLN A 548 14.95 9.33 62.67
CA GLN A 548 14.47 8.52 61.54
C GLN A 548 15.51 7.47 61.15
N GLY A 549 15.15 6.19 61.24
CA GLY A 549 15.95 5.06 60.80
C GLY A 549 15.74 4.72 59.32
N THR A 550 16.52 3.74 58.84
CA THR A 550 16.52 3.30 57.43
C THR A 550 15.16 2.81 56.96
N SER A 551 14.65 3.37 55.85
CA SER A 551 13.41 2.97 55.21
C SER A 551 13.45 1.53 54.69
N VAL A 552 12.36 0.77 54.88
CA VAL A 552 12.22 -0.61 54.37
C VAL A 552 11.01 -0.72 53.44
N LEU A 553 11.11 -1.54 52.39
CA LEU A 553 10.06 -1.74 51.39
C LEU A 553 8.98 -2.72 51.88
N LEU A 554 7.71 -2.35 51.66
CA LEU A 554 6.51 -2.99 52.23
C LEU A 554 6.33 -4.50 51.93
N ASN A 555 6.93 -5.01 50.86
CA ASN A 555 6.85 -6.44 50.48
C ASN A 555 8.05 -7.28 50.97
N THR A 556 8.85 -6.77 51.91
CA THR A 556 9.94 -7.54 52.53
C THR A 556 9.33 -8.49 53.55
N LEU A 557 9.40 -9.81 53.31
CA LEU A 557 8.94 -10.82 54.26
C LEU A 557 10.03 -10.97 55.36
N VAL A 558 9.89 -10.18 56.43
CA VAL A 558 10.93 -10.01 57.48
C VAL A 558 10.98 -11.19 58.46
N ASN A 559 11.20 -12.40 57.94
CA ASN A 559 11.47 -13.58 58.75
C ASN A 559 12.82 -13.41 59.46
N GLY A 560 12.81 -13.48 60.79
CA GLY A 560 14.02 -13.36 61.61
C GLY A 560 14.43 -11.93 61.95
N LEU A 561 13.48 -11.09 62.38
CA LEU A 561 13.80 -9.87 63.16
C LEU A 561 14.57 -10.24 64.44
N LYS A 562 15.90 -10.33 64.34
CA LYS A 562 16.79 -10.35 65.51
C LYS A 562 16.83 -8.96 66.11
N PHE A 563 16.01 -8.75 67.13
CA PHE A 563 16.26 -7.69 68.10
C PHE A 563 17.48 -8.09 68.93
N ASP A 564 18.60 -7.45 68.65
CA ASP A 564 19.73 -7.45 69.58
C ASP A 564 19.38 -6.48 70.72
N PHE A 565 19.16 -7.03 71.91
CA PHE A 565 18.83 -6.25 73.11
C PHE A 565 20.09 -5.84 73.89
N GLY A 566 21.28 -6.22 73.43
CA GLY A 566 22.53 -6.13 74.19
C GLY A 566 22.65 -7.23 75.25
N ASP A 567 23.89 -7.49 75.67
CA ASP A 567 24.17 -8.49 76.69
C ASP A 567 23.52 -8.16 78.04
N GLY A 568 22.89 -9.16 78.65
CA GLY A 568 22.18 -9.05 79.93
C GLY A 568 20.65 -8.91 79.84
N LEU A 569 20.06 -8.84 78.64
CA LEU A 569 18.60 -8.92 78.45
C LEU A 569 18.18 -10.23 77.77
N SER A 570 17.11 -10.84 78.28
CA SER A 570 16.47 -12.03 77.70
C SER A 570 15.01 -11.71 77.33
N ALA A 571 14.55 -12.28 76.22
CA ALA A 571 13.19 -12.15 75.74
C ALA A 571 12.52 -13.53 75.71
N THR A 572 11.36 -13.66 76.35
CA THR A 572 10.60 -14.91 76.39
C THR A 572 9.26 -14.69 75.70
N GLU A 573 8.95 -15.50 74.69
CA GLU A 573 7.65 -15.48 74.02
C GLU A 573 6.63 -16.29 74.83
N VAL A 574 5.49 -15.68 75.14
CA VAL A 574 4.39 -16.29 75.89
C VAL A 574 3.10 -16.08 75.11
N GLU A 575 2.50 -17.17 74.67
CA GLU A 575 1.23 -17.15 73.94
C GLU A 575 0.06 -17.28 74.91
N LYS A 576 -0.94 -16.40 74.79
CA LYS A 576 -2.13 -16.39 75.64
C LYS A 576 -3.34 -15.97 74.81
N ASN A 577 -4.40 -16.78 74.87
CA ASN A 577 -5.63 -16.60 74.09
C ASN A 577 -5.42 -16.53 72.55
N GLY A 578 -4.35 -17.13 72.03
CA GLY A 578 -4.01 -17.11 70.59
C GLY A 578 -3.23 -15.86 70.14
N GLU A 579 -2.87 -14.97 71.06
CA GLU A 579 -1.97 -13.85 70.80
C GLU A 579 -0.61 -14.08 71.47
N LYS A 580 0.48 -13.73 70.76
CA LYS A 580 1.86 -13.91 71.20
C LYS A 580 2.42 -12.62 71.79
N TYR A 581 2.82 -12.69 73.05
CA TYR A 581 3.39 -11.57 73.81
C TYR A 581 4.88 -11.84 74.08
N ILE A 582 5.75 -10.87 73.82
CA ILE A 582 7.19 -10.97 74.12
C ILE A 582 7.47 -10.21 75.41
N PHE A 583 7.84 -10.93 76.46
CA PHE A 583 8.28 -10.36 77.72
C PHE A 583 9.82 -10.23 77.73
N VAL A 584 10.31 -9.00 77.80
CA VAL A 584 11.75 -8.69 77.87
C VAL A 584 12.14 -8.40 79.32
N GLY A 585 13.16 -9.08 79.85
CA GLY A 585 13.60 -8.97 81.23
C GLY A 585 15.10 -9.23 81.41
N LEU A 586 15.67 -8.75 82.52
CA LEU A 586 17.10 -8.83 82.81
C LEU A 586 17.53 -10.26 83.18
N ASP A 587 18.49 -10.80 82.43
CA ASP A 587 19.13 -12.09 82.66
C ASP A 587 20.19 -11.95 83.77
N LYS A 588 19.73 -12.15 85.01
CA LYS A 588 20.53 -11.96 86.23
C LYS A 588 21.71 -12.92 86.37
N ASP A 589 21.78 -13.99 85.58
CA ASP A 589 22.85 -14.98 85.68
C ASP A 589 23.99 -14.70 84.69
N LYS A 590 23.71 -14.10 83.52
CA LYS A 590 24.77 -13.59 82.63
C LYS A 590 25.49 -12.35 83.18
N ILE A 591 24.78 -11.48 83.90
CA ILE A 591 25.34 -10.27 84.52
C ILE A 591 26.45 -10.59 85.56
N LYS A 592 26.52 -11.83 86.07
CA LYS A 592 27.52 -12.25 87.07
C LYS A 592 28.90 -12.59 86.51
N THR A 593 29.03 -12.74 85.19
CA THR A 593 30.25 -13.21 84.51
C THR A 593 30.87 -12.19 83.56
N ASP A 594 30.36 -10.96 83.54
CA ASP A 594 30.90 -9.85 82.77
C ASP A 594 32.28 -9.41 83.29
N PRO A 595 33.36 -9.43 82.48
CA PRO A 595 34.69 -9.01 82.90
C PRO A 595 34.81 -7.51 83.25
N ASP A 596 34.01 -6.64 82.61
CA ASP A 596 34.24 -5.19 82.62
C ASP A 596 33.77 -4.51 83.93
N LEU A 597 33.15 -5.27 84.84
CA LEU A 597 32.70 -4.81 86.16
C LEU A 597 33.70 -5.08 87.31
N LYS A 598 34.97 -5.39 87.00
CA LYS A 598 36.03 -5.65 88.01
C LYS A 598 37.27 -4.76 87.83
N GLY A 599 37.25 -3.57 88.44
CA GLY A 599 38.37 -2.62 88.39
C GLY A 599 39.61 -3.04 89.21
N PRO A 600 40.84 -2.82 88.71
CA PRO A 600 42.08 -3.10 89.44
C PRO A 600 42.51 -1.97 90.41
N GLN A 601 43.37 -2.33 91.36
CA GLN A 601 43.83 -1.54 92.51
C GLN A 601 45.28 -1.03 92.33
N GLY A 602 45.58 0.23 92.67
CA GLY A 602 46.96 0.77 92.76
C GLY A 602 47.58 0.61 94.18
N PRO A 603 48.78 1.16 94.50
CA PRO A 603 49.51 2.23 93.79
C PRO A 603 51.09 2.13 93.81
N LYS A 604 51.78 3.20 93.34
CA LYS A 604 53.10 3.75 93.81
C LYS A 604 54.41 2.92 93.61
N GLY A 605 55.58 3.51 93.27
CA GLY A 605 55.91 4.88 92.81
C GLY A 605 57.42 5.24 92.81
N ASP A 606 57.72 6.39 92.18
CA ASP A 606 58.85 7.35 92.39
C ASP A 606 60.30 7.14 91.85
N LYS A 607 60.83 8.24 91.27
CA LYS A 607 62.24 8.70 91.09
C LYS A 607 63.12 8.03 90.00
N GLY A 608 63.98 8.73 89.24
CA GLY A 608 64.29 10.17 89.13
C GLY A 608 65.76 10.43 88.69
N ASP A 609 66.25 11.60 88.23
CA ASP A 609 65.65 12.91 87.87
C ASP A 609 66.63 13.74 86.96
N THR A 610 66.19 14.31 85.82
CA THR A 610 66.73 15.53 85.11
C THR A 610 68.20 15.56 84.57
N GLY A 611 68.59 16.17 83.44
CA GLY A 611 67.89 16.90 82.34
C GLY A 611 68.78 18.02 81.73
N ALA A 612 68.51 18.52 80.51
CA ALA A 612 69.14 19.74 79.95
C ALA A 612 68.39 20.40 78.76
N SER A 613 68.55 21.72 78.67
CA SER A 613 67.99 22.76 77.80
C SER A 613 68.05 22.59 76.26
N GLY A 614 67.14 23.28 75.55
CA GLY A 614 67.31 23.74 74.15
C GLY A 614 68.08 25.09 74.06
N PRO A 615 67.75 26.05 73.16
CA PRO A 615 66.56 26.17 72.29
C PRO A 615 66.87 26.75 70.87
N GLN A 616 65.91 27.52 70.31
CA GLN A 616 66.00 28.53 69.24
C GLN A 616 65.53 28.14 67.83
N GLY A 617 64.41 28.73 67.42
CA GLY A 617 64.15 29.12 66.03
C GLY A 617 64.04 30.65 65.94
N PRO A 618 64.18 31.24 64.73
CA PRO A 618 63.24 32.32 64.39
C PRO A 618 62.85 32.40 62.90
N LYS A 619 61.68 33.01 62.67
CA LYS A 619 61.29 33.84 61.51
C LYS A 619 61.40 33.26 60.08
N GLY A 620 60.26 33.24 59.38
CA GLY A 620 60.19 33.31 57.91
C GLY A 620 59.62 34.65 57.43
N ASP A 621 59.56 34.88 56.12
CA ASP A 621 58.70 35.89 55.47
C ASP A 621 58.66 35.71 53.94
N LYS A 622 57.47 35.89 53.34
CA LYS A 622 57.19 36.18 51.91
C LYS A 622 57.54 35.10 50.84
N GLY A 623 56.91 35.21 49.67
CA GLY A 623 57.17 34.44 48.44
C GLY A 623 56.41 35.06 47.25
N ASP A 624 56.57 34.51 46.03
CA ASP A 624 55.61 34.59 44.90
C ASP A 624 56.09 33.79 43.65
N THR A 625 55.13 33.29 42.85
CA THR A 625 55.12 33.03 41.38
C THR A 625 56.34 32.40 40.63
N GLY A 626 56.09 31.37 39.79
CA GLY A 626 56.80 31.21 38.49
C GLY A 626 57.17 29.79 38.04
N ALA A 627 56.53 29.28 36.98
CA ALA A 627 56.71 27.92 36.43
C ALA A 627 57.96 27.72 35.54
N THR A 628 58.38 26.45 35.33
CA THR A 628 58.84 25.86 34.05
C THR A 628 58.81 24.32 34.15
N GLY A 629 58.49 23.61 33.05
CA GLY A 629 58.37 22.15 33.00
C GLY A 629 59.58 21.41 32.38
N PRO A 630 59.57 20.07 32.34
CA PRO A 630 60.66 19.27 31.76
C PRO A 630 60.74 19.42 30.24
N GLN A 631 61.94 19.66 29.73
CA GLN A 631 62.23 19.79 28.29
C GLN A 631 62.56 18.43 27.66
N GLY A 632 61.92 18.12 26.53
CA GLY A 632 62.22 16.92 25.74
C GLY A 632 63.06 17.20 24.49
N PRO A 633 63.92 16.23 24.11
CA PRO A 633 64.10 15.81 22.72
C PRO A 633 63.89 14.29 22.59
N LYS A 634 63.65 13.69 21.43
CA LYS A 634 63.45 14.18 20.06
C LYS A 634 62.49 13.20 19.37
N GLY A 635 61.52 13.69 18.60
CA GLY A 635 60.70 12.84 17.74
C GLY A 635 61.41 12.50 16.42
N ASP A 636 61.14 11.31 15.89
CA ASP A 636 61.27 10.97 14.46
C ASP A 636 60.32 9.81 14.10
N LYS A 637 59.65 9.96 12.94
CA LYS A 637 58.92 8.95 12.14
C LYS A 637 57.74 8.20 12.80
N GLY A 638 56.55 8.41 12.24
CA GLY A 638 55.36 7.57 12.46
C GLY A 638 55.12 6.51 11.38
N ASP A 639 53.97 5.85 11.51
CA ASP A 639 53.25 5.02 10.54
C ASP A 639 53.91 3.72 10.03
N THR A 640 53.47 2.57 10.59
CA THR A 640 52.49 1.69 9.94
C THR A 640 52.00 0.64 10.96
N GLY A 641 50.69 0.34 10.97
CA GLY A 641 50.06 -0.53 11.98
C GLY A 641 50.39 -2.03 11.82
N ALA A 642 50.54 -2.74 12.94
CA ALA A 642 50.82 -4.17 12.97
C ALA A 642 49.54 -5.03 12.91
N THR A 643 49.68 -6.24 12.38
CA THR A 643 48.68 -7.32 12.37
C THR A 643 48.19 -7.65 13.79
N GLY A 644 46.87 -7.88 13.95
CA GLY A 644 46.30 -8.29 15.24
C GLY A 644 46.76 -9.69 15.69
N PRO A 645 46.88 -9.94 17.00
CA PRO A 645 47.32 -11.24 17.53
C PRO A 645 46.27 -12.35 17.32
N GLN A 646 46.75 -13.56 17.04
CA GLN A 646 45.95 -14.76 16.90
C GLN A 646 45.48 -15.29 18.28
N GLY A 647 44.36 -16.03 18.30
CA GLY A 647 43.78 -16.61 19.52
C GLY A 647 44.67 -17.64 20.25
N PRO A 648 44.32 -17.98 21.51
CA PRO A 648 45.18 -18.76 22.40
C PRO A 648 45.36 -20.21 21.95
N LYS A 649 46.58 -20.75 22.14
CA LYS A 649 46.86 -22.17 22.00
C LYS A 649 46.76 -22.85 23.37
N GLY A 650 45.89 -23.86 23.47
CA GLY A 650 45.66 -24.62 24.71
C GLY A 650 46.80 -25.57 25.11
N ASP A 651 46.62 -26.16 26.28
CA ASP A 651 47.65 -26.89 27.03
C ASP A 651 48.16 -28.21 26.44
N LYS A 652 49.23 -28.69 27.08
CA LYS A 652 50.15 -29.74 26.63
C LYS A 652 49.61 -31.17 26.83
N GLY A 653 49.27 -31.83 25.72
CA GLY A 653 49.24 -33.30 25.65
C GLY A 653 50.66 -33.88 25.53
N ASN A 654 50.87 -35.11 26.02
CA ASN A 654 52.22 -35.71 26.12
C ASN A 654 52.69 -36.42 24.84
N ILE A 655 53.80 -35.90 24.29
CA ILE A 655 54.94 -36.58 23.65
C ILE A 655 54.67 -37.87 22.84
N GLY A 656 54.86 -37.77 21.52
CA GLY A 656 55.34 -38.84 20.64
C GLY A 656 56.74 -38.48 20.09
N ALA A 657 57.54 -39.47 19.67
CA ALA A 657 58.98 -39.30 19.42
C ALA A 657 59.35 -38.71 18.04
N THR A 658 60.61 -38.25 17.94
CA THR A 658 61.19 -37.44 16.84
C THR A 658 61.35 -38.18 15.50
N GLY A 659 61.05 -37.47 14.40
CA GLY A 659 61.46 -37.79 13.02
C GLY A 659 62.08 -36.55 12.33
N PRO A 660 62.82 -36.71 11.21
CA PRO A 660 63.79 -35.70 10.74
C PRO A 660 63.22 -34.50 9.98
N GLN A 661 64.08 -33.48 9.83
CA GLN A 661 63.78 -32.14 9.32
C GLN A 661 63.62 -32.07 7.78
N GLY A 662 62.60 -31.32 7.31
CA GLY A 662 62.42 -30.88 5.93
C GLY A 662 62.80 -29.40 5.71
N PRO A 663 63.04 -28.96 4.45
CA PRO A 663 63.74 -27.70 4.16
C PRO A 663 62.87 -26.43 4.12
N LYS A 664 63.58 -25.30 4.11
CA LYS A 664 63.10 -23.91 4.03
C LYS A 664 62.59 -23.55 2.61
N GLY A 665 61.58 -22.68 2.54
CA GLY A 665 61.16 -21.93 1.33
C GLY A 665 61.20 -20.42 1.57
N ASP A 666 61.11 -19.63 0.50
CA ASP A 666 61.65 -18.27 0.45
C ASP A 666 60.66 -17.10 0.31
N LYS A 667 61.23 -15.90 0.24
CA LYS A 667 60.66 -14.56 0.41
C LYS A 667 59.95 -14.02 -0.85
N GLY A 668 58.94 -13.16 -0.64
CA GLY A 668 58.34 -12.27 -1.65
C GLY A 668 58.50 -10.78 -1.30
N ASP A 669 58.08 -9.89 -2.21
CA ASP A 669 58.51 -8.47 -2.25
C ASP A 669 57.39 -7.41 -2.14
N THR A 670 57.77 -6.13 -2.28
CA THR A 670 57.09 -4.95 -1.71
C THR A 670 56.49 -4.01 -2.77
N GLY A 671 55.37 -3.32 -2.43
CA GLY A 671 54.69 -2.33 -3.28
C GLY A 671 55.07 -0.86 -3.01
N ALA A 672 54.67 0.06 -3.91
CA ALA A 672 55.23 1.42 -4.05
C ALA A 672 54.38 2.57 -3.47
N THR A 673 54.94 3.80 -3.49
CA THR A 673 54.46 5.03 -2.81
C THR A 673 53.93 6.10 -3.77
N GLY A 674 53.00 6.96 -3.32
CA GLY A 674 52.42 8.08 -4.09
C GLY A 674 53.07 9.47 -3.85
N PRO A 675 52.78 10.47 -4.70
CA PRO A 675 53.49 11.77 -4.75
C PRO A 675 52.96 12.85 -3.77
N GLN A 676 53.78 13.90 -3.58
CA GLN A 676 53.57 15.03 -2.66
C GLN A 676 53.03 16.28 -3.36
N GLY A 677 52.18 17.07 -2.68
CA GLY A 677 51.57 18.30 -3.21
C GLY A 677 52.41 19.58 -3.01
N PRO A 678 52.21 20.63 -3.84
CA PRO A 678 52.97 21.88 -3.80
C PRO A 678 52.50 22.87 -2.70
N LYS A 679 53.40 23.80 -2.36
CA LYS A 679 53.18 24.92 -1.42
C LYS A 679 52.63 26.13 -2.18
N GLY A 680 51.62 26.80 -1.63
CA GLY A 680 50.99 27.98 -2.24
C GLY A 680 51.65 29.32 -1.90
N ASP A 681 51.33 30.35 -2.68
CA ASP A 681 51.91 31.69 -2.59
C ASP A 681 50.86 32.82 -2.71
N LYS A 682 51.33 34.06 -2.55
CA LYS A 682 50.58 35.33 -2.49
C LYS A 682 49.61 35.55 -3.69
N GLY A 683 48.44 36.14 -3.43
CA GLY A 683 47.44 36.50 -4.45
C GLY A 683 47.45 37.99 -4.84
N ASP A 684 46.76 38.30 -5.95
CA ASP A 684 46.67 39.64 -6.54
C ASP A 684 45.25 40.02 -7.04
N THR A 685 45.03 41.32 -7.12
CA THR A 685 43.89 42.12 -7.61
C THR A 685 42.91 41.48 -8.62
N GLY A 686 41.60 41.57 -8.34
CA GLY A 686 40.51 41.03 -9.18
C GLY A 686 39.84 42.05 -10.14
N THR A 687 38.60 41.73 -10.57
CA THR A 687 37.77 42.57 -11.47
C THR A 687 36.36 42.80 -10.92
N THR A 688 35.83 44.00 -11.13
CA THR A 688 34.57 44.51 -10.52
C THR A 688 33.37 44.44 -11.46
N GLY A 689 32.18 44.15 -10.92
CA GLY A 689 30.88 44.40 -11.53
C GLY A 689 30.04 43.14 -11.84
N SER A 690 28.72 43.15 -11.75
CA SER A 690 27.77 44.27 -11.53
C SER A 690 26.71 43.94 -10.46
N GLN A 691 25.87 44.92 -10.09
CA GLN A 691 24.94 44.87 -8.95
C GLN A 691 23.48 45.14 -9.37
N GLY A 692 22.53 44.43 -8.74
CA GLY A 692 21.16 44.90 -8.49
C GLY A 692 20.03 44.02 -9.02
N PRO A 693 18.76 44.28 -8.64
CA PRO A 693 18.27 45.32 -7.73
C PRO A 693 17.80 44.78 -6.35
N LYS A 694 16.87 45.49 -5.68
CA LYS A 694 16.43 45.31 -4.28
C LYS A 694 14.92 45.61 -4.16
N GLY A 695 14.23 44.97 -3.19
CA GLY A 695 12.85 45.30 -2.78
C GLY A 695 11.79 44.42 -3.45
N ASP A 696 10.60 44.17 -2.88
CA ASP A 696 10.01 44.60 -1.59
C ASP A 696 9.13 43.45 -1.03
N LYS A 697 9.02 43.20 0.28
CA LYS A 697 8.03 43.80 1.22
C LYS A 697 6.64 44.01 0.60
N GLY A 698 5.55 43.32 0.97
CA GLY A 698 5.34 42.29 2.01
C GLY A 698 4.42 42.77 3.13
N ASP A 699 3.25 42.14 3.28
CA ASP A 699 2.23 42.41 4.31
C ASP A 699 1.50 41.15 4.79
N THR A 700 0.77 41.24 5.91
CA THR A 700 0.42 40.10 6.80
C THR A 700 -1.08 39.90 7.03
N GLY A 701 -1.53 38.64 7.19
CA GLY A 701 -2.95 38.31 7.48
C GLY A 701 -3.19 36.99 8.23
N ALA A 702 -3.14 37.04 9.57
CA ALA A 702 -3.76 36.14 10.57
C ALA A 702 -3.48 34.59 10.59
N THR A 703 -3.02 34.13 11.77
CA THR A 703 -2.83 32.73 12.24
C THR A 703 -4.16 32.13 12.77
N GLY A 704 -4.45 30.82 12.87
CA GLY A 704 -3.79 29.52 12.63
C GLY A 704 -4.65 28.40 13.29
N PRO A 705 -4.14 27.22 13.75
CA PRO A 705 -2.82 26.61 13.54
C PRO A 705 -2.86 25.13 13.04
N GLN A 706 -1.71 24.67 12.52
CA GLN A 706 -1.17 23.29 12.46
C GLN A 706 -2.02 22.10 11.94
N GLY A 707 -1.65 21.63 10.74
CA GLY A 707 -1.79 20.25 10.26
C GLY A 707 -0.91 20.04 9.01
N PRO A 708 -0.10 18.96 8.90
CA PRO A 708 0.87 18.83 7.80
C PRO A 708 0.19 18.49 6.46
N LYS A 709 0.51 19.26 5.42
CA LYS A 709 0.02 19.02 4.05
C LYS A 709 0.89 17.99 3.34
N GLY A 710 0.39 16.77 3.17
CA GLY A 710 1.03 15.71 2.38
C GLY A 710 0.78 15.85 0.88
N ASP A 711 1.86 16.17 0.16
CA ASP A 711 2.21 16.00 -1.26
C ASP A 711 1.16 15.66 -2.35
N LYS A 712 1.28 16.43 -3.44
CA LYS A 712 0.98 16.05 -4.84
C LYS A 712 2.32 15.76 -5.52
N GLY A 713 2.47 14.75 -6.38
CA GLY A 713 1.51 13.75 -6.87
C GLY A 713 2.06 12.99 -8.07
N ASP A 714 1.17 12.63 -9.00
CA ASP A 714 1.44 12.31 -10.42
C ASP A 714 2.35 11.09 -10.71
N LYS A 715 1.73 9.91 -10.86
CA LYS A 715 2.37 8.68 -11.40
C LYS A 715 2.08 8.53 -12.89
N GLY A 716 3.12 8.64 -13.73
CA GLY A 716 3.09 8.16 -15.12
C GLY A 716 3.67 6.75 -15.24
N ASP A 717 2.99 5.89 -16.00
CA ASP A 717 3.44 4.62 -16.61
C ASP A 717 4.03 3.51 -15.66
N LYS A 718 3.91 2.19 -15.91
CA LYS A 718 3.76 1.33 -17.10
C LYS A 718 5.10 0.93 -17.73
N GLY A 719 5.57 -0.31 -17.57
CA GLY A 719 5.04 -1.42 -16.75
C GLY A 719 5.68 -2.77 -17.08
N ASP A 720 5.48 -3.76 -16.22
CA ASP A 720 6.06 -5.10 -16.41
C ASP A 720 5.25 -5.94 -17.39
N ALA A 721 5.82 -6.20 -18.56
CA ALA A 721 5.37 -7.23 -19.49
C ALA A 721 6.20 -8.50 -19.30
N GLY A 722 5.75 -9.40 -18.43
CA GLY A 722 6.39 -10.72 -18.27
C GLY A 722 6.17 -11.59 -19.52
N THR A 723 7.22 -11.85 -20.29
CA THR A 723 7.17 -12.61 -21.56
C THR A 723 8.23 -13.72 -21.65
N SER A 724 8.03 -14.79 -20.88
CA SER A 724 8.87 -16.01 -20.95
C SER A 724 8.53 -16.89 -22.17
N ALA A 725 8.60 -16.37 -23.40
CA ALA A 725 8.34 -17.14 -24.63
C ALA A 725 8.88 -16.52 -25.96
N LEU A 726 10.20 -16.33 -26.09
CA LEU A 726 10.91 -16.36 -27.39
C LEU A 726 12.27 -17.05 -27.16
N SER A 727 12.70 -18.11 -27.86
CA SER A 727 12.73 -18.43 -29.30
C SER A 727 13.83 -17.69 -30.09
N THR A 728 14.98 -18.35 -30.22
CA THR A 728 15.99 -18.23 -31.30
C THR A 728 16.53 -16.85 -31.69
N LYS A 729 17.87 -16.70 -31.57
CA LYS A 729 18.71 -15.63 -32.15
C LYS A 729 18.36 -14.19 -31.75
N GLU A 730 19.05 -13.70 -30.73
CA GLU A 730 19.86 -12.49 -30.90
C GLU A 730 21.05 -12.50 -29.93
N GLU A 731 22.18 -11.94 -30.35
CA GLU A 731 23.44 -11.95 -29.57
C GLU A 731 23.47 -10.73 -28.64
N SER A 732 22.66 -10.78 -27.58
CA SER A 732 22.55 -9.69 -26.60
C SER A 732 23.82 -9.55 -25.77
N VAL A 733 24.74 -8.70 -26.25
CA VAL A 733 26.00 -8.41 -25.57
C VAL A 733 25.71 -7.61 -24.30
N VAL A 734 25.94 -8.20 -23.12
CA VAL A 734 25.86 -7.52 -21.82
C VAL A 734 27.09 -6.62 -21.62
N ALA A 735 27.20 -5.58 -22.46
CA ALA A 735 28.22 -4.57 -22.38
C ALA A 735 27.79 -3.42 -21.45
N GLY A 736 28.37 -3.37 -20.24
CA GLY A 736 28.39 -2.14 -19.42
C GLY A 736 27.75 -2.18 -18.04
N SER A 737 27.21 -3.31 -17.58
CA SER A 737 26.73 -3.45 -16.19
C SER A 737 27.90 -3.46 -15.19
N LYS A 738 28.24 -2.30 -14.62
CA LYS A 738 29.43 -2.11 -13.74
C LYS A 738 29.57 -3.11 -12.58
N ASN A 739 28.47 -3.73 -12.14
CA ASN A 739 28.43 -4.62 -10.97
C ASN A 739 28.35 -6.12 -11.34
N ILE A 740 28.21 -6.49 -12.61
CA ILE A 740 28.06 -7.88 -13.08
C ILE A 740 29.08 -8.15 -14.19
N GLN A 741 29.89 -9.18 -14.02
CA GLN A 741 30.89 -9.63 -14.99
C GLN A 741 30.42 -10.95 -15.64
N VAL A 742 30.30 -10.98 -16.96
CA VAL A 742 30.03 -12.21 -17.71
C VAL A 742 31.31 -12.70 -18.37
N LYS A 743 31.78 -13.89 -18.00
CA LYS A 743 33.00 -14.52 -18.52
C LYS A 743 32.62 -15.82 -19.22
N LYS A 744 33.18 -16.11 -20.39
CA LYS A 744 32.99 -17.42 -21.03
C LYS A 744 33.72 -18.49 -20.22
N ALA A 745 33.07 -19.62 -19.93
CA ALA A 745 33.69 -20.72 -19.20
C ALA A 745 34.84 -21.35 -20.01
N ALA A 746 35.87 -21.84 -19.31
CA ALA A 746 37.09 -22.35 -19.91
C ALA A 746 36.94 -23.71 -20.64
N LYS A 747 35.75 -24.34 -20.57
CA LYS A 747 35.38 -25.54 -21.31
C LYS A 747 33.93 -25.38 -21.82
N PRO A 748 33.59 -25.91 -23.01
CA PRO A 748 32.19 -26.07 -23.40
C PRO A 748 31.52 -27.16 -22.55
N ASN A 749 30.20 -27.11 -22.44
CA ASN A 749 29.43 -28.11 -21.71
C ASN A 749 29.37 -29.46 -22.47
N SER A 750 28.83 -30.49 -21.82
CA SER A 750 28.76 -31.87 -22.34
C SER A 750 27.98 -32.05 -23.64
N THR A 751 27.28 -31.02 -24.12
CA THR A 751 26.53 -31.00 -25.39
C THR A 751 27.11 -30.03 -26.42
N GLY A 752 28.32 -29.50 -26.19
CA GLY A 752 29.03 -28.63 -27.13
C GLY A 752 28.60 -27.14 -27.11
N GLY A 753 27.78 -26.75 -26.14
CA GLY A 753 27.35 -25.36 -25.97
C GLY A 753 28.40 -24.48 -25.30
N ASN A 754 28.37 -23.18 -25.62
CA ASN A 754 29.12 -22.16 -24.89
C ASN A 754 28.50 -21.98 -23.49
N GLU A 755 29.25 -22.34 -22.45
CA GLU A 755 28.90 -22.03 -21.07
C GLU A 755 29.48 -20.66 -20.66
N TYR A 756 28.76 -19.93 -19.81
CA TYR A 756 29.14 -18.59 -19.34
C TYR A 756 29.00 -18.52 -17.82
N VAL A 757 30.04 -18.05 -17.15
CA VAL A 757 30.05 -17.74 -15.72
C VAL A 757 29.59 -16.29 -15.55
N VAL A 758 28.65 -16.06 -14.63
CA VAL A 758 28.14 -14.73 -14.30
C VAL A 758 28.53 -14.43 -12.85
N ASP A 759 29.57 -13.61 -12.69
CA ASP A 759 30.06 -13.15 -11.40
C ASP A 759 29.49 -11.76 -11.07
N LEU A 760 29.51 -11.38 -9.80
CA LEU A 760 29.50 -9.96 -9.42
C LEU A 760 30.90 -9.36 -9.61
N ALA A 761 30.99 -8.05 -9.79
CA ALA A 761 32.27 -7.35 -9.68
C ALA A 761 32.69 -7.24 -8.21
N ASP A 762 34.00 -7.27 -7.94
CA ASP A 762 34.55 -7.18 -6.58
C ASP A 762 34.13 -5.87 -5.88
N ASP A 763 34.13 -4.76 -6.62
CA ASP A 763 33.58 -3.46 -6.22
C ASP A 763 32.12 -3.27 -6.72
N VAL A 764 31.14 -3.71 -5.94
CA VAL A 764 29.71 -3.47 -6.25
C VAL A 764 29.32 -2.01 -5.92
N LYS A 765 29.03 -1.20 -6.95
CA LYS A 765 28.68 0.22 -6.80
C LYS A 765 27.16 0.41 -6.79
N VAL A 766 26.60 0.77 -5.63
CA VAL A 766 25.16 0.96 -5.40
C VAL A 766 24.86 2.29 -4.71
N ASN A 767 23.75 2.93 -5.08
CA ASN A 767 23.30 4.19 -4.47
C ASN A 767 22.64 3.97 -3.09
N SER A 768 22.04 2.79 -2.91
CA SER A 768 21.59 2.27 -1.62
C SER A 768 21.61 0.75 -1.61
N LEU A 769 21.71 0.17 -0.41
CA LEU A 769 21.55 -1.25 -0.14
C LEU A 769 20.57 -1.41 1.02
N THR A 770 19.46 -2.11 0.78
CA THR A 770 18.46 -2.44 1.81
C THR A 770 18.53 -3.93 2.11
N ALA A 771 18.94 -4.29 3.32
CA ALA A 771 19.06 -5.66 3.81
C ALA A 771 18.13 -5.84 5.02
N GLY A 772 16.91 -6.32 4.78
CA GLY A 772 15.87 -6.45 5.80
C GLY A 772 15.51 -5.08 6.42
N ASN A 773 15.75 -4.92 7.71
CA ASN A 773 15.51 -3.67 8.45
C ASN A 773 16.66 -2.64 8.36
N THR A 774 17.76 -2.96 7.67
CA THR A 774 18.94 -2.10 7.55
C THR A 774 19.00 -1.46 6.17
N THR A 775 19.10 -0.14 6.11
CA THR A 775 19.37 0.62 4.87
C THR A 775 20.72 1.30 4.97
N ILE A 776 21.57 1.09 3.97
CA ILE A 776 22.83 1.80 3.76
C ILE A 776 22.66 2.70 2.54
N ASN A 777 22.96 4.00 2.65
CA ASN A 777 22.93 4.95 1.52
C ASN A 777 23.85 6.16 1.80
N SER A 778 23.75 7.23 0.99
CA SER A 778 24.53 8.46 1.16
C SER A 778 24.31 9.19 2.50
N GLN A 779 23.28 8.84 3.27
CA GLN A 779 23.00 9.37 4.60
C GLN A 779 23.55 8.48 5.73
N GLY A 780 24.25 7.38 5.41
CA GLY A 780 24.84 6.45 6.37
C GLY A 780 24.07 5.13 6.51
N VAL A 781 24.10 4.54 7.70
CA VAL A 781 23.48 3.25 8.06
C VAL A 781 22.30 3.46 8.99
N ALA A 782 21.08 3.17 8.53
CA ALA A 782 19.86 3.26 9.31
C ALA A 782 19.27 1.87 9.57
N ILE A 783 19.19 1.44 10.84
CA ILE A 783 18.50 0.20 11.24
C ILE A 783 17.14 0.57 11.84
N LYS A 784 16.05 0.11 11.19
CA LYS A 784 14.68 0.40 11.61
C LYS A 784 14.38 -0.24 12.97
N GLY A 785 14.36 0.59 14.03
CA GLY A 785 14.14 0.15 15.42
C GLY A 785 15.41 -0.33 16.14
N GLY A 786 16.60 -0.07 15.60
CA GLY A 786 17.89 -0.41 16.22
C GLY A 786 18.89 0.74 16.20
N PRO A 787 20.15 0.48 16.60
CA PRO A 787 21.23 1.45 16.49
C PRO A 787 21.47 1.90 15.04
N SER A 788 21.74 3.19 14.83
CA SER A 788 21.97 3.79 13.52
C SER A 788 23.12 4.79 13.57
N MET A 789 23.81 4.94 12.45
CA MET A 789 24.97 5.80 12.23
C MET A 789 24.72 6.59 10.96
N THR A 790 24.12 7.78 11.08
CA THR A 790 23.77 8.63 9.93
C THR A 790 24.68 9.84 9.84
N ALA A 791 24.58 10.60 8.75
CA ALA A 791 25.24 11.89 8.59
C ALA A 791 24.84 12.91 9.68
N SER A 792 23.73 12.68 10.39
CA SER A 792 23.28 13.49 11.54
C SER A 792 23.85 13.03 12.88
N GLY A 793 24.60 11.92 12.93
CA GLY A 793 25.23 11.36 14.13
C GLY A 793 24.84 9.91 14.44
N ILE A 794 25.19 9.47 15.65
CA ILE A 794 24.92 8.11 16.13
C ILE A 794 23.69 8.11 17.04
N ASN A 795 22.71 7.27 16.72
CA ASN A 795 21.51 7.06 17.55
C ASN A 795 21.43 5.59 17.95
N ALA A 796 21.56 5.30 19.25
CA ALA A 796 21.52 3.93 19.77
C ALA A 796 20.14 3.25 19.70
N GLY A 797 19.08 3.93 19.23
CA GLY A 797 17.74 3.36 19.12
C GLY A 797 17.09 3.01 20.47
N GLY A 798 17.49 3.72 21.54
CA GLY A 798 17.11 3.41 22.92
C GLY A 798 17.87 2.24 23.56
N GLN A 799 18.83 1.62 22.85
CA GLN A 799 19.61 0.50 23.38
C GLN A 799 20.77 0.97 24.26
N ARG A 800 21.18 0.11 25.21
CA ARG A 800 22.35 0.34 26.06
C ARG A 800 23.65 0.16 25.27
N VAL A 801 24.44 1.23 25.14
CA VAL A 801 25.83 1.14 24.68
C VAL A 801 26.70 0.50 25.76
N THR A 802 27.59 -0.41 25.37
CA THR A 802 28.56 -1.09 26.25
C THR A 802 29.98 -0.85 25.77
N ASN A 803 30.98 -1.22 26.58
CA ASN A 803 32.41 -1.00 26.31
C ASN A 803 32.80 0.45 26.01
N VAL A 804 32.04 1.42 26.55
CA VAL A 804 32.39 2.85 26.48
C VAL A 804 33.66 3.09 27.32
N ALA A 805 34.78 3.32 26.63
CA ALA A 805 36.04 3.70 27.24
C ALA A 805 35.91 4.98 28.07
N ARG A 806 36.90 5.26 28.93
CA ARG A 806 36.91 6.50 29.71
C ARG A 806 37.18 7.69 28.77
N GLY A 807 36.22 8.59 28.63
CA GLY A 807 36.37 9.78 27.78
C GLY A 807 37.46 10.72 28.29
N THR A 808 38.27 11.26 27.38
CA THR A 808 39.44 12.11 27.65
C THR A 808 39.38 13.48 26.99
N ASN A 809 38.75 13.60 25.83
CA ASN A 809 38.54 14.83 25.08
C ASN A 809 37.08 15.32 25.23
N PRO A 810 36.77 16.60 24.94
CA PRO A 810 35.40 17.14 25.03
C PRO A 810 34.37 16.47 24.10
N THR A 811 34.84 15.72 23.09
CA THR A 811 34.02 14.98 22.11
C THR A 811 33.83 13.51 22.47
N ASP A 812 34.51 12.99 23.50
CA ASP A 812 34.47 11.58 23.85
C ASP A 812 33.20 11.25 24.66
N ALA A 813 32.67 10.05 24.50
CA ALA A 813 31.55 9.58 25.33
C ALA A 813 32.00 9.35 26.79
N VAL A 814 31.30 9.98 27.74
CA VAL A 814 31.55 9.82 29.18
C VAL A 814 30.87 8.55 29.68
N ASN A 815 31.59 7.72 30.44
CA ASN A 815 31.05 6.47 30.99
C ASN A 815 30.59 6.60 32.46
N VAL A 816 29.87 5.58 32.94
CA VAL A 816 29.20 5.62 34.26
C VAL A 816 30.20 5.74 35.44
N SER A 817 31.42 5.21 35.31
CA SER A 817 32.44 5.38 36.36
C SER A 817 32.91 6.83 36.49
N GLN A 818 33.07 7.57 35.39
CA GLN A 818 33.38 9.02 35.44
C GLN A 818 32.28 9.83 36.13
N LEU A 819 31.00 9.47 35.92
CA LEU A 819 29.88 10.09 36.60
C LEU A 819 29.86 9.74 38.11
N ASN A 820 30.13 8.48 38.46
CA ASN A 820 30.19 8.04 39.86
C ASN A 820 31.32 8.71 40.65
N GLU A 821 32.51 8.87 40.07
CA GLU A 821 33.61 9.64 40.67
C GLU A 821 33.22 11.12 40.90
N THR A 822 32.45 11.70 39.99
CA THR A 822 31.94 13.07 40.13
C THR A 822 30.93 13.16 41.28
N ASN A 823 30.01 12.20 41.39
CA ASN A 823 29.04 12.13 42.48
C ASN A 823 29.72 11.93 43.86
N GLN A 824 30.77 11.11 43.94
CA GLN A 824 31.56 10.94 45.18
C GLN A 824 32.16 12.26 45.66
N ARG A 825 32.75 13.06 44.76
CA ARG A 825 33.30 14.39 45.07
C ARG A 825 32.24 15.38 45.57
N VAL A 826 31.00 15.27 45.09
CA VAL A 826 29.87 16.09 45.58
C VAL A 826 29.48 15.68 47.01
N VAL A 827 29.47 14.38 47.33
CA VAL A 827 29.21 13.89 48.69
C VAL A 827 30.34 14.27 49.66
N GLU A 828 31.59 14.20 49.24
CA GLU A 828 32.74 14.71 50.02
C GLU A 828 32.63 16.22 50.29
N LEU A 829 32.19 16.99 49.29
CA LEU A 829 32.00 18.44 49.42
C LEU A 829 30.88 18.77 50.42
N ASP A 830 29.73 18.10 50.38
CA ASP A 830 28.65 18.34 51.35
C ASP A 830 29.08 17.97 52.77
N ASN A 831 29.77 16.83 52.96
CA ASN A 831 30.35 16.45 54.25
C ASN A 831 31.31 17.52 54.81
N ARG A 832 32.16 18.11 53.96
CA ARG A 832 33.05 19.23 54.34
C ARG A 832 32.27 20.50 54.70
N ILE A 833 31.26 20.86 53.91
CA ILE A 833 30.36 22.00 54.18
C ILE A 833 29.65 21.80 55.52
N ASN A 834 29.17 20.60 55.82
CA ASN A 834 28.52 20.26 57.08
C ASN A 834 29.48 20.35 58.27
N LYS A 835 30.72 19.87 58.14
CA LYS A 835 31.77 20.02 59.17
C LYS A 835 32.07 21.49 59.47
N THR A 836 32.35 22.30 58.45
CA THR A 836 32.65 23.73 58.64
C THR A 836 31.44 24.52 59.14
N ARG A 837 30.20 24.11 58.79
CA ARG A 837 28.99 24.67 59.41
C ARG A 837 28.88 24.33 60.90
N LYS A 838 29.45 23.20 61.37
CA LYS A 838 29.52 22.86 62.80
C LYS A 838 30.59 23.69 63.51
N GLU A 839 31.81 23.74 62.97
CA GLU A 839 32.94 24.55 63.49
C GLU A 839 32.54 26.02 63.67
N MET A 840 31.93 26.65 62.66
CA MET A 840 31.44 28.03 62.78
C MET A 840 30.38 28.24 63.87
N ARG A 841 29.53 27.23 64.16
CA ARG A 841 28.56 27.30 65.27
C ARG A 841 29.25 27.18 66.62
N GLY A 842 30.23 26.28 66.72
CA GLY A 842 31.09 26.12 67.89
C GLY A 842 31.87 27.40 68.22
N ILE A 843 32.41 28.08 67.20
CA ILE A 843 33.05 29.39 67.36
C ILE A 843 32.05 30.44 67.88
N GLY A 844 30.81 30.44 67.37
CA GLY A 844 29.73 31.28 67.90
C GLY A 844 29.41 31.01 69.38
N ALA A 845 29.41 29.74 69.79
CA ALA A 845 29.22 29.35 71.19
C ALA A 845 30.42 29.77 72.08
N ASN A 846 31.66 29.61 71.59
CA ASN A 846 32.89 30.06 72.26
C ASN A 846 32.85 31.57 72.53
N VAL A 847 32.41 32.38 71.57
CA VAL A 847 32.22 33.83 71.75
C VAL A 847 31.14 34.11 72.81
N ALA A 848 29.98 33.45 72.73
CA ALA A 848 28.89 33.63 73.69
C ALA A 848 29.30 33.28 75.14
N ALA A 849 30.10 32.22 75.33
CA ALA A 849 30.67 31.88 76.62
C ALA A 849 31.68 32.95 77.07
N GLY A 850 32.63 33.32 76.20
CA GLY A 850 33.73 34.23 76.51
C GLY A 850 33.30 35.66 76.90
N ILE A 851 32.28 36.22 76.23
CA ILE A 851 31.73 37.54 76.61
C ILE A 851 31.00 37.51 77.96
N SER A 852 30.46 36.35 78.34
CA SER A 852 29.70 36.16 79.58
C SER A 852 30.58 35.97 80.82
N LEU A 853 31.92 35.95 80.67
CA LEU A 853 32.85 35.90 81.80
C LEU A 853 32.87 37.24 82.55
N PRO A 854 32.60 37.29 83.87
CA PRO A 854 32.78 38.49 84.66
C PRO A 854 34.27 38.92 84.74
N GLN A 855 34.50 40.11 85.31
CA GLN A 855 35.81 40.75 85.42
C GLN A 855 35.95 41.39 86.81
N VAL A 856 37.16 41.38 87.36
CA VAL A 856 37.45 42.03 88.65
C VAL A 856 37.26 43.55 88.57
N LYS A 857 36.64 44.12 89.60
CA LYS A 857 36.33 45.57 89.73
C LYS A 857 36.95 46.22 90.97
N THR A 858 37.90 45.55 91.63
CA THR A 858 38.47 45.98 92.91
C THR A 858 39.98 46.01 92.79
N ALA A 859 40.59 47.16 93.09
CA ALA A 859 42.03 47.38 92.99
C ALA A 859 42.84 46.28 93.69
N GLY A 860 43.94 45.88 93.06
CA GLY A 860 44.87 44.84 93.51
C GLY A 860 44.35 43.39 93.49
N ARG A 861 43.04 43.17 93.48
CA ARG A 861 42.44 41.83 93.51
C ARG A 861 42.54 41.13 92.15
N SER A 862 42.42 39.81 92.20
CA SER A 862 42.27 38.93 91.04
C SER A 862 40.97 38.15 91.13
N MET A 863 40.42 37.74 89.99
CA MET A 863 39.21 36.92 89.87
C MET A 863 39.48 35.78 88.88
N LEU A 864 39.13 34.56 89.27
CA LEU A 864 38.92 33.43 88.36
C LEU A 864 37.41 33.27 88.15
N ALA A 865 36.99 33.01 86.92
CA ALA A 865 35.59 32.88 86.53
C ALA A 865 35.40 31.76 85.49
N VAL A 866 34.21 31.18 85.47
CA VAL A 866 33.78 30.17 84.49
C VAL A 866 32.40 30.56 83.99
N SER A 867 32.15 30.35 82.69
CA SER A 867 30.85 30.57 82.05
C SER A 867 30.58 29.50 80.99
N VAL A 868 29.33 29.42 80.56
CA VAL A 868 28.90 28.58 79.44
C VAL A 868 28.13 29.42 78.42
N GLY A 869 28.14 29.00 77.16
CA GLY A 869 27.43 29.67 76.07
C GLY A 869 26.96 28.67 75.03
N THR A 870 25.87 28.99 74.33
CA THR A 870 25.29 28.12 73.29
C THR A 870 24.96 28.91 72.04
N TYR A 871 25.11 28.30 70.86
CA TYR A 871 24.79 28.93 69.58
C TYR A 871 24.37 27.89 68.54
N LYS A 872 23.10 27.99 68.08
CA LYS A 872 22.51 27.18 66.99
C LYS A 872 22.79 25.66 67.09
N GLY A 873 22.74 25.12 68.31
CA GLY A 873 22.88 23.69 68.61
C GLY A 873 24.25 23.28 69.17
N GLU A 874 25.28 24.11 69.07
CA GLU A 874 26.57 23.87 69.71
C GLU A 874 26.65 24.57 71.08
N SER A 875 27.45 24.00 71.98
CA SER A 875 27.71 24.50 73.33
C SER A 875 29.21 24.74 73.55
N ALA A 876 29.55 25.67 74.43
CA ALA A 876 30.91 25.97 74.82
C ALA A 876 31.04 26.30 76.31
N VAL A 877 32.23 26.03 76.85
CA VAL A 877 32.66 26.45 78.19
C VAL A 877 33.78 27.47 78.02
N ALA A 878 33.77 28.53 78.84
CA ALA A 878 34.86 29.48 78.92
C ALA A 878 35.37 29.59 80.37
N VAL A 879 36.68 29.74 80.51
CA VAL A 879 37.37 30.02 81.77
C VAL A 879 38.13 31.33 81.60
N GLY A 880 38.04 32.22 82.58
CA GLY A 880 38.67 33.53 82.55
C GLY A 880 39.38 33.87 83.84
N TRP A 881 40.54 34.51 83.72
CA TRP A 881 41.24 35.14 84.84
C TRP A 881 41.36 36.64 84.58
N SER A 882 41.22 37.46 85.62
CA SER A 882 41.50 38.89 85.53
C SER A 882 42.14 39.43 86.80
N LYS A 883 43.00 40.45 86.67
CA LYS A 883 43.60 41.21 87.78
C LYS A 883 43.50 42.70 87.51
N ALA A 884 43.10 43.46 88.53
CA ALA A 884 43.28 44.90 88.57
C ALA A 884 44.65 45.24 89.18
N SER A 885 45.28 46.31 88.68
CA SER A 885 46.45 46.92 89.31
C SER A 885 46.11 47.42 90.71
N ASP A 886 47.12 47.58 91.56
CA ASP A 886 46.93 47.90 92.97
C ASP A 886 46.45 49.35 93.18
N ASN A 887 46.58 50.19 92.14
CA ASN A 887 45.98 51.54 92.03
C ASN A 887 44.67 51.59 91.21
N GLY A 888 44.10 50.43 90.82
CA GLY A 888 42.86 50.31 90.05
C GLY A 888 42.96 50.62 88.55
N LYS A 889 43.87 51.50 88.11
CA LYS A 889 43.91 52.09 86.76
C LYS A 889 44.17 51.14 85.57
N VAL A 890 44.53 49.89 85.80
CA VAL A 890 44.78 48.90 84.75
C VAL A 890 44.09 47.59 85.09
N VAL A 891 43.33 47.02 84.16
CA VAL A 891 42.73 45.69 84.33
C VAL A 891 43.11 44.78 83.18
N LEU A 892 43.81 43.69 83.49
CA LEU A 892 44.14 42.61 82.56
C LEU A 892 43.06 41.51 82.65
N LYS A 893 42.61 40.99 81.50
CA LYS A 893 41.71 39.83 81.40
C LYS A 893 42.29 38.84 80.39
N LEU A 894 42.40 37.58 80.80
CA LEU A 894 42.77 36.43 79.99
C LEU A 894 41.57 35.47 79.93
N THR A 895 41.32 34.87 78.76
CA THR A 895 40.22 33.91 78.56
C THR A 895 40.68 32.72 77.74
N GLY A 896 40.15 31.54 78.06
CA GLY A 896 40.23 30.32 77.24
C GLY A 896 38.84 29.74 77.07
N THR A 897 38.52 29.25 75.87
CA THR A 897 37.19 28.70 75.53
C THR A 897 37.33 27.37 74.76
N ALA A 898 36.40 26.45 74.96
CA ALA A 898 36.34 25.17 74.25
C ALA A 898 34.88 24.75 73.99
N ASN A 899 34.61 24.16 72.81
CA ASN A 899 33.24 23.86 72.34
C ASN A 899 32.99 22.39 71.97
N THR A 900 31.72 22.07 71.69
CA THR A 900 31.24 20.74 71.24
C THR A 900 31.56 20.39 69.78
N ALA A 901 32.18 21.29 69.02
CA ALA A 901 32.81 21.02 67.72
C ALA A 901 34.32 20.71 67.85
N SER A 902 34.88 20.75 69.07
CA SER A 902 36.29 20.56 69.43
C SER A 902 37.23 21.73 69.09
N ASP A 903 36.71 22.94 68.79
CA ASP A 903 37.56 24.12 68.65
C ASP A 903 37.88 24.75 70.02
N VAL A 904 39.15 25.07 70.23
CA VAL A 904 39.66 25.81 71.40
C VAL A 904 40.12 27.19 70.95
N SER A 905 39.81 28.23 71.74
CA SER A 905 40.36 29.58 71.50
C SER A 905 40.88 30.21 72.80
N ALA A 906 41.80 31.17 72.66
CA ALA A 906 42.32 31.97 73.76
C ALA A 906 42.24 33.46 73.41
N GLY A 907 41.98 34.29 74.42
CA GLY A 907 41.90 35.75 74.31
C GLY A 907 42.65 36.44 75.44
N ALA A 908 43.19 37.62 75.13
CA ALA A 908 43.82 38.51 76.10
C ALA A 908 43.40 39.95 75.81
N GLY A 909 43.07 40.70 76.85
CA GLY A 909 42.68 42.10 76.75
C GLY A 909 43.14 42.90 77.97
N ILE A 910 43.62 44.11 77.72
CA ILE A 910 44.05 45.06 78.75
C ILE A 910 43.24 46.34 78.63
N GLY A 911 42.63 46.78 79.73
CA GLY A 911 41.90 48.04 79.84
C GLY A 911 42.67 49.03 80.73
N PHE A 912 42.60 50.31 80.37
CA PHE A 912 43.15 51.42 81.13
C PHE A 912 42.01 52.36 81.54
N GLU A 913 41.97 52.73 82.82
CA GLU A 913 40.97 53.62 83.41
C GLU A 913 41.70 54.88 83.92
N TYR A 914 41.30 56.05 83.38
CA TYR A 914 42.07 57.30 83.43
C TYR A 914 41.59 58.26 84.53
#